data_AF-A0A7V4XBI5-F1
#
_entry.id   AF-A0A7V4XBI5-F1
#
_cell.length_a   1.000
_cell.length_b   1.000
_cell.length_c   1.000
_cell.angle_alpha   90.00
_cell.angle_beta   90.00
_cell.angle_gamma   90.00
#
_symmetry.space_group_name_H-M   'P 1'
#
loop_
_entity.id
_entity.type
_entity.pdbx_description
1 polymer ?
#
loop_
_entity_poly.entity_id
_entity_poly.type
_entity_poly.pdbx_seq_one_letter_code
_entity_poly.pdbx_strand_id
1 'polypeptide(L)'
;MRLGELVEQLGYTEAGSNWIALEGGEQRTDHLLRAAKNAGVKGIYLLSTSPPMEGVPKLSPRPVVYVAEATDEYDARRIHRNVWNLGTAPFLIVLLPGKVRVYRGFGYNQDDENAELIESLDDVTTSMVRTALACFYRAEIDSGRIWQAQAHNVRTDTRVDHQLLRNLNELGDKLVFERHLPPRVAHALIGKYTYISYLRHRGILSDKWLGENNLDINLVLSKDATRDGLVALVEALESRFNGQIFPLEETDTVDDSAIAFVASVFQGDQAGGQLAFDFKVYNFSHIPVETLSLIYEQFLRREETNRAAGAYYTPEPLADYLISELNGANPLALGMRVLDPCCGSGVFLVLAYRGLISREMCRLDRDLTADELKLLLQKSIYGVERNPDACYVAELSLLLTLLSYVEPPDLHANKDFRFPVLHNKNIFACDFFDPTCEFWQSGLRFHWVVGNPPWKELEPDNEMEAIREAPILKWMEDAKDQNRPISRYRTSDAFAWHATDVLEPDGCAGLVIPAKTLTNDHCAEFRRRFFEAHSVASVTNFANLFEVLFEKRARLPAATLVYSVADGRSDKPSITHYGPIAANQVATLATQTKGKRAWLITVYENEIQAIKHSDAETGDAETWKLALWGTYRDRKAIARLRTLFPITLEGLCKDRNWRIRLGLQLREEDFEPDPKKRTTEPVSELADLKLLDTKGMRQSGYVLTVPPGVLKEIPTALHHVRKGRRAGLDVARAPHMFFDIKFAAYSDANFVLSHPHIGLAVPEKDADHLRALSLVLNSSLTKYLLFFHSSSWGVFVSSVGLNETKEIPVPVMSDEQINELALLHREMAADEMAPAQGMLVGEAPDMQAAIDDAVERVLDVPEEISVVAREFMQVRYQLNQGKVPGSVVRPPKPAELERYAARLLKELDEFSGERHVARINQARELTLCTVRLGNASDDRMLVVEEEGDEITDSHKDLWEALGQERSQWVYVQRSLYFFDGDAVHIMKAPRLIDWTETQALLDSDDVIAEVLAQPGGEE
;
A
#
# COMPACT_ATOMS: atom_id res chain seq x y z
N MET A 1 25.06 13.71 -32.63
CA MET A 1 24.47 14.31 -31.43
C MET A 1 25.38 14.02 -30.24
N ARG A 2 25.65 15.00 -29.37
CA ARG A 2 26.41 14.84 -28.11
C ARG A 2 25.47 14.59 -26.93
N LEU A 3 25.98 14.08 -25.80
CA LEU A 3 25.16 13.83 -24.60
C LEU A 3 24.44 15.08 -24.11
N GLY A 4 25.14 16.22 -24.05
CA GLY A 4 24.54 17.51 -23.67
C GLY A 4 23.37 17.91 -24.57
N GLU A 5 23.51 17.71 -25.89
CA GLU A 5 22.43 17.99 -26.85
C GLU A 5 21.23 17.06 -26.63
N LEU A 6 21.45 15.77 -26.35
CA LEU A 6 20.37 14.82 -26.09
C LEU A 6 19.59 15.20 -24.82
N VAL A 7 20.30 15.49 -23.72
CA VAL A 7 19.69 15.86 -22.43
C VAL A 7 18.95 17.20 -22.53
N GLU A 8 19.49 18.17 -23.29
CA GLU A 8 18.80 19.42 -23.61
C GLU A 8 17.52 19.18 -24.44
N GLN A 9 17.56 18.31 -25.45
CA GLN A 9 16.37 17.96 -26.24
C GLN A 9 15.27 17.28 -25.41
N LEU A 10 15.63 16.52 -24.38
CA LEU A 10 14.67 15.90 -23.46
C LEU A 10 14.10 16.90 -22.43
N GLY A 11 14.56 18.16 -22.43
CA GLY A 11 14.15 19.19 -21.46
C GLY A 11 14.77 19.04 -20.08
N TYR A 12 15.80 18.20 -19.93
CA TYR A 12 16.36 17.86 -18.62
C TYR A 12 17.28 18.96 -18.06
N THR A 13 17.82 19.85 -18.88
CA THR A 13 18.69 20.96 -18.44
C THR A 13 17.94 22.25 -18.09
N GLU A 14 16.61 22.25 -18.20
CA GLU A 14 15.79 23.42 -17.89
C GLU A 14 15.78 23.75 -16.39
N ALA A 15 15.53 25.01 -16.04
CA ALA A 15 15.45 25.44 -14.65
C ALA A 15 14.35 24.66 -13.90
N GLY A 16 14.71 24.15 -12.71
CA GLY A 16 13.80 23.41 -11.84
C GLY A 16 13.54 21.95 -12.23
N SER A 17 14.27 21.42 -13.22
CA SER A 17 14.25 19.99 -13.52
C SER A 17 14.77 19.14 -12.36
N ASN A 18 14.27 17.91 -12.24
CA ASN A 18 14.76 16.90 -11.29
C ASN A 18 15.92 16.07 -11.86
N TRP A 19 16.64 16.67 -12.81
CA TRP A 19 17.81 16.08 -13.44
C TRP A 19 19.06 16.32 -12.59
N ILE A 20 19.84 15.26 -12.37
CA ILE A 20 21.13 15.32 -11.69
C ILE A 20 22.21 14.76 -12.63
N ALA A 21 23.10 15.65 -13.08
CA ALA A 21 24.24 15.29 -13.92
C ALA A 21 25.44 14.84 -13.07
N LEU A 22 25.85 13.57 -13.17
CA LEU A 22 26.90 12.94 -12.35
C LEU A 22 28.34 13.43 -12.63
N GLU A 23 28.47 14.39 -13.56
CA GLU A 23 29.70 15.08 -13.92
C GLU A 23 29.76 16.44 -13.20
N GLY A 24 30.02 16.42 -11.88
CA GLY A 24 30.14 17.61 -11.04
C GLY A 24 30.51 17.27 -9.59
N GLY A 25 31.23 18.18 -8.90
CA GLY A 25 31.81 17.92 -7.57
C GLY A 25 30.82 17.82 -6.42
N GLU A 26 29.66 18.48 -6.52
CA GLU A 26 28.65 18.60 -5.44
C GLU A 26 27.87 17.31 -5.14
N GLN A 27 28.06 16.23 -5.91
CA GLN A 27 27.17 15.06 -5.93
C GLN A 27 27.74 13.82 -5.23
N ARG A 28 28.63 14.03 -4.24
CA ARG A 28 29.36 12.94 -3.59
C ARG A 28 28.57 12.19 -2.50
N THR A 29 27.45 12.71 -2.03
CA THR A 29 26.91 12.33 -0.71
C THR A 29 25.71 11.38 -0.77
N ASP A 30 24.99 11.30 -1.88
CA ASP A 30 23.85 10.39 -2.06
C ASP A 30 24.31 9.04 -2.62
N HIS A 31 23.95 7.96 -1.92
CA HIS A 31 24.30 6.58 -2.30
C HIS A 31 23.73 6.16 -3.66
N LEU A 32 22.50 6.58 -4.00
CA LEU A 32 21.89 6.26 -5.29
C LEU A 32 22.70 6.87 -6.43
N LEU A 33 23.14 8.12 -6.27
CA LEU A 33 23.96 8.82 -7.26
C LEU A 33 25.33 8.14 -7.42
N ARG A 34 25.98 7.76 -6.31
CA ARG A 34 27.27 7.04 -6.34
C ARG A 34 27.14 5.68 -7.03
N ALA A 35 26.10 4.91 -6.68
CA ALA A 35 25.86 3.60 -7.25
C ALA A 35 25.58 3.67 -8.77
N ALA A 36 24.76 4.65 -9.20
CA ALA A 36 24.51 4.91 -10.62
C ALA A 36 25.79 5.31 -11.37
N LYS A 37 26.60 6.21 -10.80
CA LYS A 37 27.89 6.60 -11.40
C LYS A 37 28.81 5.40 -11.59
N ASN A 38 28.92 4.55 -10.58
CA ASN A 38 29.73 3.33 -10.64
C ASN A 38 29.21 2.31 -11.66
N ALA A 39 27.91 2.33 -11.97
CA ALA A 39 27.32 1.51 -13.02
C ALA A 39 27.60 2.02 -14.44
N GLY A 40 28.15 3.23 -14.60
CA GLY A 40 28.42 3.87 -15.90
C GLY A 40 27.37 4.90 -16.31
N VAL A 41 26.47 5.29 -15.40
CA VAL A 41 25.48 6.34 -15.64
C VAL A 41 26.14 7.72 -15.59
N LYS A 42 25.71 8.61 -16.48
CA LYS A 42 26.20 9.99 -16.60
C LYS A 42 25.25 11.02 -16.01
N GLY A 43 23.96 10.71 -15.94
CA GLY A 43 22.99 11.51 -15.20
C GLY A 43 21.70 10.77 -14.98
N ILE A 44 20.89 11.30 -14.07
CA ILE A 44 19.69 10.65 -13.55
C ILE A 44 18.55 11.65 -13.58
N TYR A 45 17.42 11.22 -14.13
CA TYR A 45 16.16 11.90 -13.95
C TYR A 45 15.41 11.26 -12.78
N LEU A 46 15.13 12.06 -11.76
CA LEU A 46 14.51 11.62 -10.51
C LEU A 46 13.05 12.06 -10.45
N LEU A 47 12.24 11.30 -9.73
CA LEU A 47 10.98 11.80 -9.18
C LEU A 47 11.23 12.38 -7.79
N SER A 48 10.82 13.63 -7.59
CA SER A 48 10.88 14.32 -6.30
C SER A 48 9.80 13.86 -5.34
N THR A 49 10.30 13.13 -4.33
CA THR A 49 9.70 12.55 -3.13
C THR A 49 8.44 13.21 -2.52
N SER A 50 8.45 14.54 -2.47
CA SER A 50 7.59 15.37 -1.60
C SER A 50 7.58 16.81 -2.10
N PRO A 51 6.67 17.68 -1.63
CA PRO A 51 6.75 19.11 -1.90
C PRO A 51 8.08 19.70 -1.42
N PRO A 52 8.67 20.68 -2.15
CA PRO A 52 9.64 21.56 -1.54
C PRO A 52 8.91 22.46 -0.53
N MET A 53 8.75 22.00 0.70
CA MET A 53 8.38 22.87 1.83
C MET A 53 9.65 23.36 2.52
N GLU A 54 9.75 24.67 2.74
CA GLU A 54 10.85 25.27 3.51
C GLU A 54 10.94 24.61 4.89
N GLY A 55 12.08 23.99 5.20
CA GLY A 55 12.33 23.35 6.49
C GLY A 55 11.84 21.89 6.63
N VAL A 56 11.14 21.32 5.63
CA VAL A 56 10.72 19.91 5.63
C VAL A 56 11.61 19.13 4.65
N PRO A 57 12.35 18.09 5.10
CA PRO A 57 13.18 17.29 4.20
C PRO A 57 12.35 16.59 3.12
N LYS A 58 12.81 16.68 1.86
CA LYS A 58 12.29 15.87 0.75
C LYS A 58 12.43 14.37 1.09
N LEU A 59 11.38 13.57 0.88
CA LEU A 59 11.46 12.10 0.80
C LEU A 59 12.60 11.76 -0.22
N SER A 60 13.26 10.60 -0.08
CA SER A 60 14.40 10.19 -0.93
C SER A 60 14.03 10.12 -2.42
N PRO A 61 14.69 10.86 -3.34
CA PRO A 61 14.37 10.89 -4.77
C PRO A 61 14.40 9.50 -5.42
N ARG A 62 13.41 9.16 -6.26
CA ARG A 62 13.35 7.86 -6.96
C ARG A 62 13.81 7.98 -8.42
N PRO A 63 14.82 7.23 -8.87
CA PRO A 63 15.24 7.23 -10.27
C PRO A 63 14.18 6.72 -11.23
N VAL A 64 13.92 7.47 -12.31
CA VAL A 64 13.04 7.04 -13.41
C VAL A 64 13.84 6.69 -14.66
N VAL A 65 14.73 7.60 -15.06
CA VAL A 65 15.54 7.45 -16.27
C VAL A 65 17.01 7.63 -15.91
N TYR A 66 17.82 6.62 -16.21
CA TYR A 66 19.25 6.78 -16.29
C TYR A 66 19.67 7.15 -17.71
N VAL A 67 20.61 8.07 -17.84
CA VAL A 67 21.24 8.38 -19.12
C VAL A 67 22.73 8.07 -19.03
N ALA A 68 23.24 7.34 -20.00
CA ALA A 68 24.63 6.94 -20.10
C ALA A 68 25.19 7.22 -21.50
N GLU A 69 26.51 7.23 -21.60
CA GLU A 69 27.25 7.27 -22.86
C GLU A 69 28.10 6.00 -22.94
N ALA A 70 28.06 5.33 -24.09
CA ALA A 70 28.81 4.12 -24.35
C ALA A 70 29.68 4.27 -25.60
N THR A 71 30.86 3.67 -25.57
CA THR A 71 31.81 3.73 -26.68
C THR A 71 31.39 2.86 -27.87
N ASP A 72 30.78 1.71 -27.58
CA ASP A 72 30.26 0.76 -28.56
C ASP A 72 29.07 -0.03 -27.98
N GLU A 73 28.52 -0.96 -28.76
CA GLU A 73 27.36 -1.76 -28.36
C GLU A 73 27.69 -2.71 -27.20
N TYR A 74 28.93 -3.18 -27.08
CA TYR A 74 29.38 -4.03 -25.98
C TYR A 74 29.41 -3.26 -24.66
N ASP A 75 29.94 -2.03 -24.69
CA ASP A 75 29.96 -1.12 -23.56
C ASP A 75 28.54 -0.71 -23.13
N ALA A 76 27.65 -0.46 -24.08
CA ALA A 76 26.23 -0.19 -23.82
C ALA A 76 25.55 -1.37 -23.08
N ARG A 77 25.83 -2.61 -23.52
CA ARG A 77 25.31 -3.83 -22.88
C ARG A 77 25.90 -4.03 -21.48
N ARG A 78 27.19 -3.73 -21.28
CA ARG A 78 27.83 -3.75 -19.96
C ARG A 78 27.16 -2.77 -19.00
N ILE A 79 26.89 -1.53 -19.44
CA ILE A 79 26.18 -0.52 -18.65
C ILE A 79 24.74 -0.97 -18.36
N HIS A 80 24.02 -1.50 -19.36
CA HIS A 80 22.67 -2.02 -19.19
C HIS A 80 22.62 -3.13 -18.12
N ARG A 81 23.55 -4.09 -18.16
CA ARG A 81 23.67 -5.12 -17.13
C ARG A 81 23.89 -4.52 -15.74
N ASN A 82 24.78 -3.53 -15.62
CA ASN A 82 25.07 -2.89 -14.34
C ASN A 82 23.85 -2.14 -13.79
N VAL A 83 23.12 -1.42 -14.65
CA VAL A 83 21.88 -0.72 -14.29
C VAL A 83 20.80 -1.70 -13.84
N TRP A 84 20.63 -2.83 -14.53
CA TRP A 84 19.71 -3.87 -14.10
C TRP A 84 20.09 -4.43 -12.73
N ASN A 85 21.39 -4.65 -12.47
CA ASN A 85 21.87 -5.08 -11.16
C ASN A 85 21.61 -4.06 -10.04
N LEU A 86 21.55 -2.75 -10.34
CA LEU A 86 21.09 -1.76 -9.37
C LEU A 86 19.60 -1.94 -9.05
N GLY A 87 18.79 -2.25 -10.07
CA GLY A 87 17.35 -2.45 -9.93
C GLY A 87 16.60 -1.23 -9.41
N THR A 88 17.09 -0.01 -9.65
CA THR A 88 16.53 1.23 -9.06
C THR A 88 15.72 2.07 -10.03
N ALA A 89 16.02 2.02 -11.34
CA ALA A 89 15.33 2.79 -12.38
C ALA A 89 14.70 1.85 -13.43
N PRO A 90 13.46 2.13 -13.89
CA PRO A 90 12.80 1.34 -14.94
C PRO A 90 13.36 1.57 -16.35
N PHE A 91 14.05 2.68 -16.62
CA PHE A 91 14.51 3.03 -17.96
C PHE A 91 15.98 3.45 -18.00
N LEU A 92 16.67 3.07 -19.08
CA LEU A 92 18.04 3.48 -19.38
C LEU A 92 18.13 3.97 -20.83
N ILE A 93 18.56 5.21 -21.03
CA ILE A 93 18.90 5.78 -22.33
C ILE A 93 20.42 5.74 -22.49
N VAL A 94 20.92 5.13 -23.56
CA VAL A 94 22.35 5.06 -23.88
C VAL A 94 22.63 5.76 -25.19
N LEU A 95 23.51 6.76 -25.15
CA LEU A 95 24.06 7.41 -26.33
C LEU A 95 25.31 6.65 -26.81
N LEU A 96 25.32 6.27 -28.09
CA LEU A 96 26.45 5.69 -28.80
C LEU A 96 26.87 6.62 -29.97
N PRO A 97 28.06 6.42 -30.57
CA PRO A 97 28.43 7.11 -31.79
C PRO A 97 27.39 6.91 -32.91
N GLY A 98 26.60 7.95 -33.19
CA GLY A 98 25.56 7.95 -34.23
C GLY A 98 24.27 7.21 -33.88
N LYS A 99 24.13 6.65 -32.66
CA LYS A 99 22.95 5.89 -32.25
C LYS A 99 22.44 6.27 -30.86
N VAL A 100 21.15 6.12 -30.61
CA VAL A 100 20.56 6.19 -29.27
C VAL A 100 19.73 4.94 -29.04
N ARG A 101 19.94 4.28 -27.90
CA ARG A 101 19.17 3.09 -27.50
C ARG A 101 18.48 3.33 -26.17
N VAL A 102 17.27 2.82 -26.04
CA VAL A 102 16.50 2.84 -24.81
C VAL A 102 16.27 1.40 -24.36
N TYR A 103 16.67 1.08 -23.13
CA TYR A 103 16.53 -0.23 -22.53
C TYR A 103 15.55 -0.23 -21.37
N ARG A 104 14.90 -1.36 -21.14
CA ARG A 104 14.24 -1.68 -19.87
C ARG A 104 15.30 -1.85 -18.78
N GLY A 105 15.25 -1.02 -17.74
CA GLY A 105 16.14 -1.08 -16.59
C GLY A 105 15.81 -2.23 -15.63
N PHE A 106 14.56 -2.69 -15.58
CA PHE A 106 14.15 -3.85 -14.78
C PHE A 106 14.21 -5.18 -15.53
N GLY A 107 14.86 -5.25 -16.70
CA GLY A 107 15.04 -6.49 -17.43
C GLY A 107 16.46 -6.58 -17.98
N TYR A 108 17.01 -7.80 -18.00
CA TYR A 108 18.26 -8.10 -18.68
C TYR A 108 18.25 -9.55 -19.17
N ASN A 109 18.67 -9.77 -20.41
CA ASN A 109 18.81 -11.09 -21.01
C ASN A 109 20.23 -11.22 -21.57
N GLN A 110 20.99 -12.23 -21.13
CA GLN A 110 22.38 -12.40 -21.52
C GLN A 110 22.56 -12.88 -22.97
N ASP A 111 21.61 -13.67 -23.49
CA ASP A 111 21.70 -14.35 -24.78
C ASP A 111 21.08 -13.54 -25.93
N ASP A 112 20.12 -12.65 -25.62
CA ASP A 112 19.44 -11.80 -26.59
C ASP A 112 19.65 -10.31 -26.25
N GLU A 113 20.43 -9.64 -27.11
CA GLU A 113 20.77 -8.23 -26.95
C GLU A 113 19.57 -7.29 -27.18
N ASN A 114 18.53 -7.76 -27.88
CA ASN A 114 17.34 -6.99 -28.25
C ASN A 114 16.13 -7.29 -27.34
N ALA A 115 16.16 -8.35 -26.54
CA ALA A 115 15.02 -8.77 -25.71
C ALA A 115 14.49 -7.67 -24.78
N GLU A 116 15.35 -6.74 -24.36
CA GLU A 116 15.03 -5.65 -23.42
C GLU A 116 15.16 -4.25 -24.03
N LEU A 117 15.32 -4.16 -25.35
CA LEU A 117 15.39 -2.92 -26.09
C LEU A 117 13.97 -2.38 -26.30
N ILE A 118 13.72 -1.15 -25.85
CA ILE A 118 12.47 -0.42 -26.05
C ILE A 118 12.51 0.30 -27.40
N GLU A 119 13.61 1.02 -27.66
CA GLU A 119 13.76 1.87 -28.85
C GLU A 119 15.23 1.90 -29.30
N SER A 120 15.48 1.99 -30.61
CA SER A 120 16.83 2.14 -31.15
C SER A 120 16.81 3.02 -32.39
N LEU A 121 17.52 4.13 -32.31
CA LEU A 121 17.63 5.13 -33.35
C LEU A 121 19.04 5.10 -33.94
N ASP A 122 19.14 4.80 -35.24
CA ASP A 122 20.38 4.93 -36.01
C ASP A 122 20.42 6.27 -36.75
N ASP A 123 21.63 6.79 -37.03
CA ASP A 123 21.87 8.07 -37.72
C ASP A 123 21.08 9.26 -37.11
N VAL A 124 21.15 9.35 -35.77
CA VAL A 124 20.25 10.17 -34.95
C VAL A 124 20.23 11.64 -35.36
N THR A 125 19.04 12.12 -35.72
CA THR A 125 18.70 13.53 -35.92
C THR A 125 17.81 14.05 -34.80
N THR A 126 17.78 15.37 -34.61
CA THR A 126 16.92 16.03 -33.61
C THR A 126 15.43 15.72 -33.81
N SER A 127 14.98 15.63 -35.06
CA SER A 127 13.58 15.30 -35.38
C SER A 127 13.19 13.87 -34.98
N MET A 128 14.13 12.92 -35.12
CA MET A 128 13.90 11.53 -34.72
C MET A 128 13.79 11.41 -33.21
N VAL A 129 14.68 12.07 -32.45
CA VAL A 129 14.61 12.14 -30.99
C VAL A 129 13.28 12.72 -30.51
N ARG A 130 12.82 13.80 -31.15
CA ARG A 130 11.52 14.44 -30.83
C ARG A 130 10.33 13.50 -30.97
N THR A 131 10.37 12.60 -31.93
CA THR A 131 9.24 11.69 -32.19
C THR A 131 9.36 10.41 -31.36
N ALA A 132 10.52 9.75 -31.43
CA ALA A 132 10.69 8.41 -30.84
C ALA A 132 10.94 8.42 -29.33
N LEU A 133 11.52 9.49 -28.79
CA LEU A 133 11.76 9.62 -27.34
C LEU A 133 10.75 10.53 -26.65
N ALA A 134 9.65 10.91 -27.31
CA ALA A 134 8.65 11.84 -26.77
C ALA A 134 8.20 11.47 -25.34
N CYS A 135 7.95 10.18 -25.08
CA CYS A 135 7.54 9.67 -23.76
C CYS A 135 8.57 9.85 -22.62
N PHE A 136 9.83 10.16 -22.96
CA PHE A 136 10.93 10.36 -22.02
C PHE A 136 11.28 11.85 -21.84
N TYR A 137 10.47 12.76 -22.37
CA TYR A 137 10.66 14.18 -22.14
C TYR A 137 10.34 14.52 -20.69
N ARG A 138 11.00 15.55 -20.14
CA ARG A 138 10.72 16.10 -18.81
C ARG A 138 9.22 16.22 -18.54
N ALA A 139 8.49 16.85 -19.46
CA ALA A 139 7.05 17.08 -19.33
C ALA A 139 6.25 15.78 -19.13
N GLU A 140 6.63 14.70 -19.82
CA GLU A 140 5.96 13.39 -19.73
C GLU A 140 6.28 12.63 -18.44
N ILE A 141 7.50 12.80 -17.92
CA ILE A 141 7.93 12.17 -16.67
C ILE A 141 7.31 12.89 -15.47
N ASP A 142 7.41 14.22 -15.46
CA ASP A 142 6.92 15.08 -14.39
C ASP A 142 5.40 14.99 -14.27
N SER A 143 4.70 14.86 -15.40
CA SER A 143 3.25 14.67 -15.42
C SER A 143 2.81 13.21 -15.19
N GLY A 144 3.74 12.28 -15.00
CA GLY A 144 3.45 10.85 -14.90
C GLY A 144 2.85 10.20 -16.17
N ARG A 145 2.80 10.90 -17.31
CA ARG A 145 2.30 10.34 -18.59
C ARG A 145 3.20 9.23 -19.12
N ILE A 146 4.48 9.24 -18.76
CA ILE A 146 5.39 8.11 -18.99
C ILE A 146 4.80 6.78 -18.48
N TRP A 147 4.05 6.80 -17.37
CA TRP A 147 3.42 5.59 -16.82
C TRP A 147 2.20 5.13 -17.60
N GLN A 148 1.58 5.99 -18.40
CA GLN A 148 0.50 5.59 -19.29
C GLN A 148 1.07 4.97 -20.57
N ALA A 149 2.11 5.58 -21.14
CA ALA A 149 2.72 5.13 -22.40
C ALA A 149 3.66 3.92 -22.24
N GLN A 150 4.53 3.94 -21.22
CA GLN A 150 5.60 2.95 -21.02
C GLN A 150 5.32 1.94 -19.91
N ALA A 151 4.10 1.95 -19.40
CA ALA A 151 3.57 1.08 -18.37
C ALA A 151 3.94 -0.42 -18.51
N HIS A 152 3.80 -0.96 -19.72
CA HIS A 152 4.08 -2.35 -20.07
C HIS A 152 5.59 -2.70 -20.02
N ASN A 153 6.45 -1.68 -20.03
CA ASN A 153 7.90 -1.80 -19.91
C ASN A 153 8.39 -1.69 -18.45
N VAL A 154 7.53 -1.33 -17.50
CA VAL A 154 7.83 -1.26 -16.05
C VAL A 154 7.54 -2.61 -15.39
N ARG A 155 8.14 -3.68 -15.89
CA ARG A 155 7.94 -5.04 -15.38
C ARG A 155 8.81 -5.32 -14.16
N THR A 156 8.21 -5.47 -12.99
CA THR A 156 8.95 -5.77 -11.75
C THR A 156 9.28 -7.25 -11.59
N ASP A 157 8.63 -8.15 -12.33
CA ASP A 157 8.86 -9.60 -12.27
C ASP A 157 10.24 -10.03 -12.81
N THR A 158 10.86 -9.19 -13.64
CA THR A 158 12.21 -9.37 -14.20
C THR A 158 13.28 -8.57 -13.46
N ARG A 159 12.90 -7.81 -12.42
CA ARG A 159 13.83 -7.02 -11.61
C ARG A 159 14.83 -7.95 -10.90
N VAL A 160 16.05 -7.46 -10.70
CA VAL A 160 17.17 -8.25 -10.16
C VAL A 160 16.83 -8.94 -8.85
N ASP A 161 16.08 -8.31 -7.93
CA ASP A 161 15.70 -8.91 -6.64
C ASP A 161 14.81 -10.13 -6.84
N HIS A 162 13.78 -10.04 -7.70
CA HIS A 162 12.90 -11.16 -8.01
C HIS A 162 13.64 -12.30 -8.71
N GLN A 163 14.45 -11.99 -9.71
CA GLN A 163 15.15 -13.02 -10.48
C GLN A 163 16.23 -13.71 -9.65
N LEU A 164 17.01 -12.95 -8.87
CA LEU A 164 18.02 -13.49 -7.96
C LEU A 164 17.38 -14.35 -6.88
N LEU A 165 16.31 -13.87 -6.22
CA LEU A 165 15.57 -14.67 -5.23
C LEU A 165 15.03 -15.97 -5.82
N ARG A 166 14.47 -15.93 -7.03
CA ARG A 166 13.98 -17.14 -7.71
C ARG A 166 15.12 -18.13 -7.97
N ASN A 167 16.22 -17.67 -8.57
CA ASN A 167 17.36 -18.51 -8.92
C ASN A 167 18.00 -19.13 -7.66
N LEU A 168 18.11 -18.37 -6.57
CA LEU A 168 18.66 -18.85 -5.30
C LEU A 168 17.72 -19.82 -4.58
N ASN A 169 16.40 -19.62 -4.66
CA ASN A 169 15.41 -20.57 -4.14
C ASN A 169 15.45 -21.89 -4.90
N GLU A 170 15.52 -21.84 -6.23
CA GLU A 170 15.67 -23.03 -7.07
C GLU A 170 16.99 -23.76 -6.80
N LEU A 171 18.10 -23.03 -6.57
CA LEU A 171 19.36 -23.61 -6.12
C LEU A 171 19.23 -24.29 -4.75
N GLY A 172 18.56 -23.64 -3.79
CA GLY A 172 18.28 -24.21 -2.48
C GLY A 172 17.45 -25.49 -2.56
N ASP A 173 16.40 -25.49 -3.38
CA ASP A 173 15.57 -26.67 -3.61
C ASP A 173 16.40 -27.83 -4.19
N LYS A 174 17.31 -27.57 -5.16
CA LYS A 174 18.21 -28.61 -5.67
C LYS A 174 19.18 -29.14 -4.61
N LEU A 175 19.76 -28.28 -3.77
CA LEU A 175 20.64 -28.72 -2.68
C LEU A 175 19.90 -29.61 -1.68
N VAL A 176 18.65 -29.27 -1.35
CA VAL A 176 17.81 -30.04 -0.43
C VAL A 176 17.35 -31.37 -1.05
N PHE A 177 16.81 -31.35 -2.27
CA PHE A 177 16.18 -32.51 -2.89
C PHE A 177 17.16 -33.44 -3.62
N GLU A 178 18.12 -32.89 -4.37
CA GLU A 178 19.07 -33.67 -5.19
C GLU A 178 20.35 -34.01 -4.43
N ARG A 179 20.77 -33.18 -3.47
CA ARG A 179 22.00 -33.38 -2.67
C ARG A 179 21.74 -33.72 -1.20
N HIS A 180 20.47 -33.85 -0.80
CA HIS A 180 20.05 -34.27 0.54
C HIS A 180 20.61 -33.44 1.70
N LEU A 181 20.90 -32.15 1.45
CA LEU A 181 21.33 -31.24 2.51
C LEU A 181 20.14 -30.78 3.35
N PRO A 182 20.30 -30.63 4.69
CA PRO A 182 19.32 -29.96 5.51
C PRO A 182 19.06 -28.53 5.00
N PRO A 183 17.81 -28.03 4.96
CA PRO A 183 17.49 -26.68 4.48
C PRO A 183 18.36 -25.58 5.12
N ARG A 184 18.55 -25.63 6.45
CA ARG A 184 19.43 -24.72 7.19
C ARG A 184 20.85 -24.67 6.65
N VAL A 185 21.41 -25.84 6.34
CA VAL A 185 22.78 -25.96 5.83
C VAL A 185 22.87 -25.50 4.38
N ALA A 186 21.91 -25.88 3.54
CA ALA A 186 21.83 -25.44 2.14
C ALA A 186 21.73 -23.92 2.01
N HIS A 187 20.83 -23.31 2.78
CA HIS A 187 20.65 -21.85 2.78
C HIS A 187 21.86 -21.11 3.36
N ALA A 188 22.45 -21.61 4.45
CA ALA A 188 23.67 -21.01 5.00
C ALA A 188 24.83 -21.06 4.00
N LEU A 189 24.98 -22.15 3.25
CA LEU A 189 25.98 -22.28 2.19
C LEU A 189 25.74 -21.27 1.06
N ILE A 190 24.51 -21.17 0.55
CA ILE A 190 24.13 -20.19 -0.48
C ILE A 190 24.39 -18.76 0.00
N GLY A 191 24.02 -18.47 1.25
CA GLY A 191 24.27 -17.19 1.89
C GLY A 191 25.75 -16.85 1.94
N LYS A 192 26.62 -17.81 2.24
CA LYS A 192 28.07 -17.58 2.23
C LYS A 192 28.63 -17.32 0.85
N TYR A 193 28.22 -18.08 -0.15
CA TYR A 193 28.66 -17.83 -1.52
C TYR A 193 28.18 -16.48 -2.04
N THR A 194 26.96 -16.06 -1.69
CA THR A 194 26.45 -14.72 -1.99
C THR A 194 27.36 -13.62 -1.40
N TYR A 195 27.75 -13.78 -0.13
CA TYR A 195 28.65 -12.83 0.54
C TYR A 195 30.08 -12.86 -0.03
N ILE A 196 30.66 -14.03 -0.27
CA ILE A 196 31.99 -14.18 -0.85
C ILE A 196 32.01 -13.55 -2.25
N SER A 197 30.99 -13.79 -3.07
CA SER A 197 30.83 -13.15 -4.38
C SER A 197 30.71 -11.63 -4.26
N TYR A 198 29.98 -11.10 -3.28
CA TYR A 198 29.93 -9.67 -3.00
C TYR A 198 31.33 -9.10 -2.68
N LEU A 199 32.06 -9.69 -1.73
CA LEU A 199 33.40 -9.24 -1.37
C LEU A 199 34.38 -9.32 -2.55
N ARG A 200 34.28 -10.36 -3.37
CA ARG A 200 35.12 -10.55 -4.56
C ARG A 200 34.82 -9.49 -5.62
N HIS A 201 33.54 -9.29 -5.96
CA HIS A 201 33.14 -8.32 -6.99
C HIS A 201 33.40 -6.87 -6.56
N ARG A 202 33.34 -6.58 -5.26
CA ARG A 202 33.77 -5.30 -4.70
C ARG A 202 35.29 -5.13 -4.65
N GLY A 203 36.09 -6.16 -4.93
CA GLY A 203 37.55 -6.08 -4.85
C GLY A 203 38.13 -6.11 -3.43
N ILE A 204 37.30 -6.41 -2.42
CA ILE A 204 37.75 -6.62 -1.02
C ILE A 204 38.51 -7.95 -0.92
N LEU A 205 38.05 -8.99 -1.63
CA LEU A 205 38.83 -10.21 -1.85
C LEU A 205 39.68 -10.08 -3.11
N SER A 206 40.61 -9.12 -3.14
CA SER A 206 41.52 -8.91 -4.28
C SER A 206 42.56 -10.03 -4.41
N ASP A 207 43.08 -10.25 -5.62
CA ASP A 207 44.16 -11.23 -5.85
C ASP A 207 45.40 -10.95 -5.01
N LYS A 208 45.68 -9.67 -4.78
CA LYS A 208 46.74 -9.23 -3.88
C LYS A 208 46.49 -9.70 -2.44
N TRP A 209 45.29 -9.49 -1.91
CA TRP A 209 44.95 -9.91 -0.55
C TRP A 209 44.96 -11.43 -0.40
N LEU A 210 44.44 -12.16 -1.39
CA LEU A 210 44.47 -13.63 -1.41
C LEU A 210 45.91 -14.16 -1.41
N GLY A 211 46.80 -13.57 -2.23
CA GLY A 211 48.22 -13.91 -2.26
C GLY A 211 48.94 -13.62 -0.93
N GLU A 212 48.63 -12.48 -0.28
CA GLU A 212 49.19 -12.14 1.04
C GLU A 212 48.78 -13.14 2.14
N ASN A 213 47.65 -13.83 1.98
CA ASN A 213 47.13 -14.81 2.94
C ASN A 213 47.33 -16.28 2.49
N ASN A 214 48.08 -16.52 1.41
CA ASN A 214 48.30 -17.85 0.81
C ASN A 214 47.00 -18.62 0.50
N LEU A 215 45.98 -17.93 0.01
CA LEU A 215 44.68 -18.51 -0.35
C LEU A 215 44.57 -18.69 -1.86
N ASP A 216 44.16 -19.88 -2.30
CA ASP A 216 43.78 -20.14 -3.69
C ASP A 216 42.27 -20.00 -3.85
N ILE A 217 41.85 -18.97 -4.58
CA ILE A 217 40.43 -18.69 -4.81
C ILE A 217 39.73 -19.76 -5.65
N ASN A 218 40.47 -20.57 -6.43
CA ASN A 218 39.87 -21.67 -7.19
C ASN A 218 39.33 -22.76 -6.26
N LEU A 219 39.97 -22.97 -5.11
CA LEU A 219 39.49 -23.89 -4.07
C LEU A 219 38.23 -23.38 -3.34
N VAL A 220 37.70 -22.22 -3.72
CA VAL A 220 36.47 -21.66 -3.14
C VAL A 220 35.45 -21.35 -4.21
N LEU A 221 35.83 -20.66 -5.29
CA LEU A 221 34.87 -20.12 -6.26
C LEU A 221 34.75 -20.95 -7.52
N SER A 222 35.53 -22.01 -7.74
CA SER A 222 35.47 -22.81 -8.97
C SER A 222 34.84 -24.20 -8.75
N LYS A 223 34.70 -24.97 -9.83
CA LYS A 223 34.35 -26.41 -9.77
C LYS A 223 35.32 -27.26 -8.94
N ASP A 224 36.52 -26.74 -8.66
CA ASP A 224 37.54 -27.37 -7.82
C ASP A 224 37.40 -26.94 -6.35
N ALA A 225 36.30 -26.28 -5.99
CA ALA A 225 36.08 -25.80 -4.63
C ALA A 225 35.98 -26.95 -3.62
N THR A 226 36.62 -26.77 -2.47
CA THR A 226 36.69 -27.75 -1.40
C THR A 226 36.26 -27.16 -0.07
N ARG A 227 35.88 -28.02 0.87
CA ARG A 227 35.61 -27.65 2.26
C ARG A 227 36.81 -26.96 2.89
N ASP A 228 38.00 -27.54 2.74
CA ASP A 228 39.24 -26.99 3.31
C ASP A 228 39.55 -25.59 2.76
N GLY A 229 39.36 -25.37 1.46
CA GLY A 229 39.52 -24.06 0.84
C GLY A 229 38.54 -23.03 1.38
N LEU A 230 37.26 -23.40 1.50
CA LEU A 230 36.22 -22.53 2.06
C LEU A 230 36.48 -22.19 3.53
N VAL A 231 36.86 -23.18 4.35
CA VAL A 231 37.20 -22.98 5.77
C VAL A 231 38.40 -22.05 5.90
N ALA A 232 39.48 -22.27 5.13
CA ALA A 232 40.67 -21.42 5.18
C ALA A 232 40.35 -19.95 4.81
N LEU A 233 39.51 -19.73 3.79
CA LEU A 233 39.07 -18.37 3.44
C LEU A 233 38.26 -17.73 4.58
N VAL A 234 37.31 -18.48 5.15
CA VAL A 234 36.49 -17.99 6.27
C VAL A 234 37.40 -17.63 7.45
N GLU A 235 38.29 -18.51 7.89
CA GLU A 235 39.23 -18.23 8.99
C GLU A 235 40.11 -17.00 8.73
N ALA A 236 40.59 -16.81 7.51
CA ALA A 236 41.36 -15.63 7.12
C ALA A 236 40.54 -14.33 7.20
N LEU A 237 39.28 -14.37 6.74
CA LEU A 237 38.34 -13.25 6.87
C LEU A 237 38.01 -12.95 8.34
N GLU A 238 37.77 -13.98 9.14
CA GLU A 238 37.47 -13.89 10.56
C GLU A 238 38.63 -13.23 11.33
N SER A 239 39.86 -13.70 11.08
CA SER A 239 41.08 -13.12 11.66
C SER A 239 41.32 -11.67 11.22
N ARG A 240 41.09 -11.38 9.93
CA ARG A 240 41.26 -10.03 9.37
C ARG A 240 40.28 -9.03 9.96
N PHE A 241 39.03 -9.43 10.19
CA PHE A 241 37.95 -8.49 10.43
C PHE A 241 37.32 -8.55 11.82
N ASN A 242 37.60 -9.58 12.64
CA ASN A 242 37.03 -9.93 13.96
C ASN A 242 35.76 -10.80 13.98
N GLY A 243 35.42 -11.41 12.84
CA GLY A 243 34.77 -12.71 12.83
C GLY A 243 33.38 -12.86 13.46
N GLN A 244 32.40 -12.06 13.01
CA GLN A 244 31.00 -12.25 13.40
C GLN A 244 30.05 -12.28 12.21
N ILE A 245 30.59 -12.31 10.99
CA ILE A 245 29.77 -12.00 9.82
C ILE A 245 28.91 -13.21 9.40
N PHE A 246 29.31 -14.45 9.69
CA PHE A 246 28.44 -15.63 9.66
C PHE A 246 29.12 -16.85 10.33
N PRO A 247 28.78 -17.20 11.58
CA PRO A 247 29.19 -18.50 12.13
C PRO A 247 28.47 -19.62 11.36
N LEU A 248 29.22 -20.55 10.76
CA LEU A 248 28.67 -21.87 10.44
C LEU A 248 28.90 -22.71 11.68
N GLU A 249 27.86 -22.91 12.48
CA GLU A 249 28.03 -23.69 13.70
C GLU A 249 28.43 -25.14 13.42
N GLU A 250 28.21 -25.69 12.21
CA GLU A 250 28.73 -27.01 11.85
C GLU A 250 29.05 -27.09 10.34
N THR A 251 30.30 -26.81 9.94
CA THR A 251 30.80 -27.20 8.60
C THR A 251 30.94 -28.72 8.45
N ASP A 252 30.76 -29.49 9.53
CA ASP A 252 31.00 -30.94 9.58
C ASP A 252 30.03 -31.77 8.71
N THR A 253 28.99 -31.16 8.15
CA THR A 253 27.94 -31.86 7.39
C THR A 253 27.92 -31.57 5.89
N VAL A 254 28.77 -30.65 5.38
CA VAL A 254 28.79 -30.29 3.94
C VAL A 254 29.96 -30.98 3.23
N ASP A 255 29.67 -31.76 2.19
CA ASP A 255 30.69 -32.40 1.37
C ASP A 255 31.25 -31.48 0.28
N ASP A 256 32.44 -31.82 -0.25
CA ASP A 256 33.09 -31.07 -1.33
C ASP A 256 32.21 -31.00 -2.59
N SER A 257 31.35 -32.01 -2.83
CA SER A 257 30.49 -32.05 -4.01
C SER A 257 29.43 -30.95 -4.00
N ALA A 258 28.82 -30.69 -2.84
CA ALA A 258 27.86 -29.61 -2.65
C ALA A 258 28.54 -28.24 -2.77
N ILE A 259 29.72 -28.09 -2.17
CA ILE A 259 30.52 -26.85 -2.24
C ILE A 259 30.90 -26.53 -3.68
N ALA A 260 31.48 -27.50 -4.40
CA ALA A 260 31.81 -27.37 -5.82
C ALA A 260 30.59 -27.08 -6.69
N PHE A 261 29.43 -27.66 -6.38
CA PHE A 261 28.19 -27.38 -7.09
C PHE A 261 27.75 -25.94 -6.91
N VAL A 262 27.66 -25.43 -5.67
CA VAL A 262 27.30 -24.02 -5.42
C VAL A 262 28.31 -23.08 -6.05
N ALA A 263 29.60 -23.34 -5.90
CA ALA A 263 30.67 -22.57 -6.54
C ALA A 263 30.51 -22.49 -8.07
N SER A 264 30.26 -23.64 -8.72
CA SER A 264 30.03 -23.71 -10.17
C SER A 264 28.80 -22.92 -10.61
N VAL A 265 27.70 -22.97 -9.84
CA VAL A 265 26.49 -22.19 -10.13
C VAL A 265 26.79 -20.70 -10.04
N PHE A 266 27.48 -20.23 -9.00
CA PHE A 266 27.87 -18.81 -8.85
C PHE A 266 28.88 -18.35 -9.91
N GLN A 267 29.71 -19.25 -10.45
CA GLN A 267 30.54 -18.96 -11.64
C GLN A 267 29.75 -18.91 -12.95
N GLY A 268 28.49 -19.36 -12.95
CA GLY A 268 27.62 -19.46 -14.12
C GLY A 268 27.97 -20.64 -15.04
N ASP A 269 28.41 -21.75 -14.46
CA ASP A 269 28.44 -23.04 -15.15
C ASP A 269 27.04 -23.66 -15.21
N GLN A 270 26.75 -24.36 -16.30
CA GLN A 270 25.48 -25.05 -16.48
C GLN A 270 25.39 -26.24 -15.53
N ALA A 271 24.65 -26.07 -14.44
CA ALA A 271 24.28 -27.14 -13.53
C ALA A 271 23.30 -28.12 -14.23
N GLY A 272 23.88 -29.08 -14.97
CA GLY A 272 23.21 -30.11 -15.78
C GLY A 272 21.69 -30.25 -15.64
N GLY A 273 20.96 -29.90 -16.71
CA GLY A 273 19.50 -30.00 -16.83
C GLY A 273 18.92 -28.85 -17.67
N GLN A 274 17.64 -28.93 -18.06
CA GLN A 274 16.91 -27.95 -18.90
C GLN A 274 16.81 -26.51 -18.35
N LEU A 275 17.42 -26.20 -17.20
CA LEU A 275 17.37 -24.89 -16.55
C LEU A 275 18.79 -24.35 -16.37
N ALA A 276 19.14 -23.32 -17.15
CA ALA A 276 20.37 -22.56 -17.01
C ALA A 276 20.24 -21.56 -15.85
N PHE A 277 20.92 -21.82 -14.74
CA PHE A 277 21.14 -20.80 -13.71
C PHE A 277 22.20 -19.81 -14.22
N ASP A 278 21.78 -18.81 -14.99
CA ASP A 278 22.72 -17.82 -15.51
C ASP A 278 23.11 -16.81 -14.42
N PHE A 279 23.97 -17.21 -13.48
CA PHE A 279 24.47 -16.30 -12.43
C PHE A 279 25.54 -15.32 -12.94
N LYS A 280 26.07 -15.50 -14.16
CA LYS A 280 27.06 -14.59 -14.77
C LYS A 280 26.51 -13.19 -14.99
N VAL A 281 25.18 -13.05 -15.06
CA VAL A 281 24.51 -11.75 -15.18
C VAL A 281 24.62 -10.91 -13.91
N TYR A 282 24.83 -11.53 -12.75
CA TYR A 282 24.85 -10.84 -11.46
C TYR A 282 26.20 -10.20 -11.17
N ASN A 283 26.19 -8.88 -11.06
CA ASN A 283 27.30 -8.13 -10.50
C ASN A 283 26.94 -7.66 -9.09
N PHE A 284 27.26 -8.50 -8.09
CA PHE A 284 27.04 -8.19 -6.67
C PHE A 284 27.64 -6.85 -6.18
N SER A 285 28.58 -6.23 -6.90
CA SER A 285 29.06 -4.88 -6.54
C SER A 285 28.02 -3.77 -6.78
N HIS A 286 27.00 -4.03 -7.61
CA HIS A 286 25.90 -3.12 -7.92
C HIS A 286 24.57 -3.55 -7.28
N ILE A 287 24.46 -4.77 -6.77
CA ILE A 287 23.22 -5.24 -6.14
C ILE A 287 23.02 -4.54 -4.78
N PRO A 288 21.87 -3.89 -4.53
CA PRO A 288 21.60 -3.24 -3.26
C PRO A 288 21.67 -4.22 -2.10
N VAL A 289 22.19 -3.74 -0.95
CA VAL A 289 22.31 -4.55 0.27
C VAL A 289 20.94 -5.07 0.71
N GLU A 290 19.87 -4.30 0.53
CA GLU A 290 18.49 -4.68 0.83
C GLU A 290 18.04 -5.91 0.05
N THR A 291 18.47 -6.04 -1.20
CA THR A 291 18.21 -7.22 -2.03
C THR A 291 18.90 -8.44 -1.42
N LEU A 292 20.11 -8.26 -0.88
CA LEU A 292 20.81 -9.34 -0.17
C LEU A 292 20.11 -9.69 1.14
N SER A 293 19.72 -8.70 1.95
CA SER A 293 18.96 -8.91 3.20
C SER A 293 17.65 -9.66 2.96
N LEU A 294 16.93 -9.31 1.89
CA LEU A 294 15.71 -9.98 1.42
C LEU A 294 15.90 -11.48 1.17
N ILE A 295 17.04 -11.86 0.59
CA ILE A 295 17.41 -13.26 0.31
C ILE A 295 17.57 -14.02 1.62
N TYR A 296 18.36 -13.48 2.56
CA TYR A 296 18.60 -14.14 3.84
C TYR A 296 17.31 -14.32 4.64
N GLU A 297 16.43 -13.31 4.69
CA GLU A 297 15.17 -13.44 5.41
C GLU A 297 14.26 -14.51 4.82
N GLN A 298 14.17 -14.60 3.48
CA GLN A 298 13.36 -15.66 2.85
C GLN A 298 13.85 -17.05 3.23
N PHE A 299 15.16 -17.24 3.37
CA PHE A 299 15.73 -18.50 3.79
C PHE A 299 15.41 -18.84 5.24
N LEU A 300 15.54 -17.89 6.17
CA LEU A 300 15.15 -18.08 7.57
C LEU A 300 13.67 -18.47 7.71
N ARG A 301 12.78 -17.85 6.93
CA ARG A 301 11.33 -18.16 6.95
C ARG A 301 10.99 -19.56 6.47
N ARG A 302 11.76 -20.15 5.56
CA ARG A 302 11.51 -21.52 5.08
C ARG A 302 11.83 -22.55 6.16
N GLU A 303 12.69 -22.20 7.11
CA GLU A 303 13.06 -23.04 8.26
C GLU A 303 12.03 -22.91 9.39
N GLU A 304 11.48 -21.70 9.59
CA GLU A 304 10.35 -21.46 10.47
C GLU A 304 9.03 -21.94 9.82
N THR A 305 8.69 -23.21 10.02
CA THR A 305 7.41 -23.83 9.59
C THR A 305 6.14 -23.12 10.11
N ASN A 306 6.27 -22.11 10.97
CA ASN A 306 5.16 -21.42 11.61
C ASN A 306 4.92 -20.03 11.00
N ARG A 307 3.90 -19.94 10.14
CA ARG A 307 3.19 -18.67 9.82
C ARG A 307 2.66 -17.92 11.06
N ALA A 308 2.75 -18.52 12.25
CA ALA A 308 2.23 -18.01 13.53
C ALA A 308 3.03 -16.85 14.16
N ALA A 309 4.22 -16.52 13.64
CA ALA A 309 5.04 -15.44 14.17
C ALA A 309 4.53 -14.02 13.83
N GLY A 310 3.66 -13.88 12.80
CA GLY A 310 3.08 -12.59 12.41
C GLY A 310 4.08 -11.55 11.88
N ALA A 311 5.34 -11.92 11.72
CA ALA A 311 6.41 -11.08 11.18
C ALA A 311 6.36 -11.08 9.65
N TYR A 312 6.15 -9.93 9.03
CA TYR A 312 6.13 -9.74 7.58
C TYR A 312 7.26 -8.79 7.15
N TYR A 313 8.01 -9.17 6.12
CA TYR A 313 9.03 -8.30 5.53
C TYR A 313 8.37 -6.99 5.11
N THR A 314 8.91 -5.87 5.60
CA THR A 314 8.47 -4.54 5.21
C THR A 314 8.99 -4.25 3.80
N PRO A 315 8.12 -4.05 2.79
CA PRO A 315 8.56 -3.65 1.47
C PRO A 315 9.40 -2.37 1.55
N GLU A 316 10.52 -2.33 0.82
CA GLU A 316 11.42 -1.16 0.78
C GLU A 316 10.68 0.15 0.50
N PRO A 317 9.71 0.24 -0.46
CA PRO A 317 8.96 1.48 -0.67
C PRO A 317 8.16 1.94 0.55
N LEU A 318 7.63 1.01 1.36
CA LEU A 318 6.92 1.33 2.60
C LEU A 318 7.88 1.79 3.70
N ALA A 319 9.05 1.15 3.81
CA ALA A 319 10.06 1.52 4.79
C ALA A 319 10.64 2.93 4.52
N ASP A 320 11.01 3.20 3.26
CA ASP A 320 11.49 4.49 2.79
C ASP A 320 10.44 5.60 2.97
N TYR A 321 9.18 5.30 2.70
CA TYR A 321 8.05 6.20 2.98
C TYR A 321 7.99 6.59 4.45
N LEU A 322 7.97 5.61 5.36
CA LEU A 322 7.87 5.89 6.81
C LEU A 322 9.09 6.64 7.37
N ILE A 323 10.30 6.31 6.92
CA ILE A 323 11.52 7.04 7.28
C ILE A 323 11.42 8.51 6.89
N SER A 324 10.81 8.79 5.75
CA SER A 324 10.69 10.16 5.27
C SER A 324 9.57 10.93 5.95
N GLU A 325 8.44 10.29 6.29
CA GLU A 325 7.41 10.90 7.15
C GLU A 325 7.99 11.27 8.52
N LEU A 326 8.81 10.38 9.10
CA LEU A 326 9.57 10.68 10.33
C LEU A 326 10.51 11.88 10.14
N ASN A 327 11.24 11.92 9.03
CA ASN A 327 12.13 13.02 8.69
C ASN A 327 11.38 14.34 8.48
N GLY A 328 10.16 14.29 7.96
CA GLY A 328 9.28 15.45 7.81
C GLY A 328 8.79 15.99 9.15
N ALA A 329 8.48 15.11 10.11
CA ALA A 329 8.03 15.48 11.45
C ALA A 329 9.18 15.92 12.37
N ASN A 330 10.32 15.22 12.33
CA ASN A 330 11.51 15.48 13.15
C ASN A 330 12.79 15.14 12.36
N PRO A 331 13.42 16.11 11.66
CA PRO A 331 14.52 15.85 10.74
C PRO A 331 15.73 15.12 11.37
N LEU A 332 16.24 14.08 10.69
CA LEU A 332 17.32 13.22 11.17
C LEU A 332 18.69 13.93 11.28
N ALA A 333 19.03 14.53 12.42
CA ALA A 333 20.33 15.17 12.64
C ALA A 333 21.45 14.22 13.10
N LEU A 334 22.69 14.65 12.87
CA LEU A 334 23.89 13.99 13.41
C LEU A 334 23.85 14.02 14.94
N GLY A 335 24.25 12.92 15.57
CA GLY A 335 24.20 12.76 17.03
C GLY A 335 22.87 12.22 17.56
N MET A 336 21.83 12.11 16.72
CA MET A 336 20.59 11.41 17.08
C MET A 336 20.82 9.91 17.21
N ARG A 337 20.01 9.30 18.07
CA ARG A 337 19.91 7.83 18.24
C ARG A 337 18.58 7.34 17.68
N VAL A 338 18.65 6.30 16.86
CA VAL A 338 17.53 5.65 16.18
C VAL A 338 17.42 4.22 16.71
N LEU A 339 16.20 3.83 17.08
CA LEU A 339 15.87 2.48 17.52
C LEU A 339 14.84 1.85 16.58
N ASP A 340 15.02 0.57 16.26
CA ASP A 340 13.93 -0.31 15.84
C ASP A 340 13.68 -1.40 16.90
N PRO A 341 12.53 -1.39 17.60
CA PRO A 341 12.28 -2.30 18.73
C PRO A 341 11.88 -3.72 18.28
N CYS A 342 11.79 -3.95 16.97
CA CYS A 342 11.40 -5.21 16.35
C CYS A 342 12.11 -5.35 15.00
N CYS A 343 13.44 -5.24 15.01
CA CYS A 343 14.18 -4.84 13.82
C CYS A 343 14.20 -5.85 12.68
N GLY A 344 13.89 -7.13 12.93
CA GLY A 344 13.92 -8.18 11.91
C GLY A 344 15.23 -8.16 11.13
N SER A 345 15.16 -8.03 9.81
CA SER A 345 16.34 -7.93 8.91
C SER A 345 17.03 -6.55 8.88
N GLY A 346 16.54 -5.56 9.63
CA GLY A 346 17.21 -4.27 9.84
C GLY A 346 16.99 -3.22 8.75
N VAL A 347 15.95 -3.35 7.91
CA VAL A 347 15.71 -2.42 6.78
C VAL A 347 15.60 -0.95 7.20
N PHE A 348 14.87 -0.64 8.28
CA PHE A 348 14.75 0.73 8.78
C PHE A 348 16.07 1.28 9.32
N LEU A 349 16.85 0.43 10.00
CA LEU A 349 18.16 0.77 10.54
C LEU A 349 19.15 1.09 9.42
N VAL A 350 19.13 0.32 8.33
CA VAL A 350 19.93 0.59 7.13
C VAL A 350 19.58 1.93 6.51
N LEU A 351 18.29 2.22 6.31
CA LEU A 351 17.83 3.48 5.73
C LEU A 351 18.23 4.69 6.59
N ALA A 352 18.02 4.61 7.91
CA ALA A 352 18.44 5.66 8.84
C ALA A 352 19.97 5.85 8.84
N TYR A 353 20.73 4.76 8.82
CA TYR A 353 22.20 4.82 8.77
C TYR A 353 22.69 5.51 7.50
N ARG A 354 22.13 5.18 6.32
CA ARG A 354 22.44 5.87 5.06
C ARG A 354 22.13 7.37 5.15
N GLY A 355 20.98 7.74 5.71
CA GLY A 355 20.61 9.14 5.92
C GLY A 355 21.66 9.91 6.75
N LEU A 356 22.18 9.30 7.83
CA LEU A 356 23.24 9.88 8.65
C LEU A 356 24.59 9.98 7.91
N ILE A 357 24.98 8.93 7.17
CA ILE A 357 26.21 8.93 6.36
C ILE A 357 26.17 10.08 5.35
N SER A 358 25.08 10.18 4.58
CA SER A 358 24.91 11.22 3.57
C SER A 358 25.01 12.61 4.17
N ARG A 359 24.39 12.86 5.34
CA ARG A 359 24.48 14.13 6.05
C ARG A 359 25.90 14.45 6.52
N GLU A 360 26.61 13.47 7.07
CA GLU A 360 27.99 13.67 7.54
C GLU A 360 28.97 13.92 6.39
N MET A 361 28.83 13.19 5.28
CA MET A 361 29.62 13.44 4.06
C MET A 361 29.35 14.84 3.50
N CYS A 362 28.09 15.30 3.52
CA CYS A 362 27.71 16.64 3.08
C CYS A 362 28.31 17.72 3.99
N ARG A 363 28.29 17.50 5.30
CA ARG A 363 28.91 18.40 6.28
C ARG A 363 30.42 18.50 6.12
N LEU A 364 31.10 17.41 5.76
CA LEU A 364 32.56 17.34 5.62
C LEU A 364 33.07 17.61 4.20
N ASP A 365 32.18 17.65 3.20
CA ASP A 365 32.50 17.71 1.78
C ASP A 365 33.52 16.66 1.31
N ARG A 366 33.44 15.46 1.89
CA ARG A 366 34.28 14.31 1.52
C ARG A 366 33.65 12.98 1.90
N ASP A 367 34.23 11.91 1.35
CA ASP A 367 33.92 10.55 1.77
C ASP A 367 34.38 10.28 3.21
N LEU A 368 33.63 9.44 3.91
CA LEU A 368 33.96 9.02 5.27
C LEU A 368 34.95 7.86 5.26
N THR A 369 35.86 7.86 6.22
CA THR A 369 36.74 6.72 6.46
C THR A 369 35.96 5.56 7.09
N ALA A 370 36.50 4.34 6.98
CA ALA A 370 35.89 3.16 7.58
C ALA A 370 35.67 3.29 9.10
N ASP A 371 36.58 3.98 9.81
CA ASP A 371 36.47 4.25 11.25
C ASP A 371 35.38 5.29 11.58
N GLU A 372 35.20 6.32 10.74
CA GLU A 372 34.12 7.30 10.90
C GLU A 372 32.75 6.66 10.68
N LEU A 373 32.61 5.83 9.64
CA LEU A 373 31.41 5.04 9.38
C LEU A 373 31.08 4.12 10.57
N LYS A 374 32.09 3.37 11.03
CA LYS A 374 31.99 2.51 12.21
C LYS A 374 31.51 3.28 13.44
N LEU A 375 32.10 4.43 13.72
CA LEU A 375 31.74 5.26 14.88
C LEU A 375 30.31 5.80 14.78
N LEU A 376 29.90 6.24 13.59
CA LEU A 376 28.56 6.74 13.32
C LEU A 376 27.51 5.63 13.55
N LEU A 377 27.77 4.43 13.04
CA LEU A 377 26.93 3.25 13.23
C LEU A 377 26.77 2.91 14.73
N GLN A 378 27.88 2.78 15.46
CA GLN A 378 27.87 2.39 16.87
C GLN A 378 27.21 3.41 17.80
N LYS A 379 27.21 4.71 17.44
CA LYS A 379 26.62 5.77 18.26
C LYS A 379 25.15 6.03 18.00
N SER A 380 24.65 5.66 16.82
CA SER A 380 23.38 6.22 16.33
C SER A 380 22.34 5.16 16.01
N ILE A 381 22.72 3.92 15.76
CA ILE A 381 21.81 2.88 15.24
C ILE A 381 21.68 1.74 16.24
N TYR A 382 20.44 1.44 16.62
CA TYR A 382 20.10 0.44 17.62
C TYR A 382 18.89 -0.39 17.18
N GLY A 383 18.87 -1.66 17.54
CA GLY A 383 17.79 -2.58 17.22
C GLY A 383 17.54 -3.57 18.34
N VAL A 384 16.28 -4.00 18.50
CA VAL A 384 15.89 -5.10 19.37
C VAL A 384 15.17 -6.14 18.53
N GLU A 385 15.55 -7.40 18.67
CA GLU A 385 14.90 -8.51 17.98
C GLU A 385 14.99 -9.77 18.83
N ARG A 386 13.88 -10.51 18.92
CA ARG A 386 13.82 -11.72 19.76
C ARG A 386 14.41 -12.94 19.08
N ASN A 387 14.42 -12.98 17.74
CA ASN A 387 15.03 -14.06 16.97
C ASN A 387 16.54 -13.76 16.77
N PRO A 388 17.45 -14.58 17.35
CA PRO A 388 18.90 -14.38 17.18
C PRO A 388 19.37 -14.42 15.72
N ASP A 389 18.76 -15.27 14.87
CA ASP A 389 19.13 -15.37 13.46
C ASP A 389 18.80 -14.07 12.70
N ALA A 390 17.66 -13.46 13.01
CA ALA A 390 17.28 -12.15 12.45
C ALA A 390 18.22 -11.04 12.91
N CYS A 391 18.70 -11.07 14.17
CA CYS A 391 19.73 -10.15 14.65
C CYS A 391 21.00 -10.22 13.78
N TYR A 392 21.50 -11.43 13.48
CA TYR A 392 22.67 -11.60 12.61
C TYR A 392 22.43 -11.05 11.20
N VAL A 393 21.22 -11.20 10.65
CA VAL A 393 20.86 -10.61 9.34
C VAL A 393 20.84 -9.08 9.40
N ALA A 394 20.30 -8.48 10.47
CA ALA A 394 20.34 -7.02 10.66
C ALA A 394 21.78 -6.51 10.79
N GLU A 395 22.61 -7.17 11.59
CA GLU A 395 24.02 -6.84 11.76
C GLU A 395 24.77 -6.91 10.43
N LEU A 396 24.61 -8.00 9.67
CA LEU A 396 25.18 -8.13 8.34
C LEU A 396 24.72 -7.00 7.42
N SER A 397 23.43 -6.67 7.42
CA SER A 397 22.86 -5.62 6.55
C SER A 397 23.50 -4.26 6.84
N LEU A 398 23.76 -3.95 8.11
CA LEU A 398 24.47 -2.74 8.54
C LEU A 398 25.96 -2.77 8.15
N LEU A 399 26.61 -3.92 8.27
CA LEU A 399 28.03 -4.09 7.88
C LEU A 399 28.23 -4.01 6.37
N LEU A 400 27.37 -4.65 5.58
CA LEU A 400 27.35 -4.54 4.12
C LEU A 400 27.07 -3.11 3.68
N THR A 401 26.16 -2.42 4.38
CA THR A 401 25.92 -1.00 4.15
C THR A 401 27.17 -0.19 4.44
N LEU A 402 27.85 -0.38 5.57
CA LEU A 402 29.14 0.27 5.85
C LEU A 402 30.15 0.02 4.72
N LEU A 403 30.33 -1.24 4.31
CA LEU A 403 31.25 -1.61 3.24
C LEU A 403 30.89 -0.99 1.89
N SER A 404 29.61 -0.74 1.62
CA SER A 404 29.17 -0.11 0.38
C SER A 404 29.74 1.31 0.18
N TYR A 405 30.06 2.01 1.29
CA TYR A 405 30.66 3.36 1.28
C TYR A 405 32.19 3.36 1.41
N VAL A 406 32.82 2.20 1.65
CA VAL A 406 34.27 2.07 1.78
C VAL A 406 34.88 1.64 0.45
N GLU A 407 35.95 2.33 0.03
CA GLU A 407 36.77 1.92 -1.10
C GLU A 407 37.76 0.82 -0.67
N PRO A 408 37.85 -0.30 -1.40
CA PRO A 408 38.69 -1.44 -1.02
C PRO A 408 40.17 -1.11 -0.77
N PRO A 409 40.83 -0.24 -1.58
CA PRO A 409 42.21 0.16 -1.31
C PRO A 409 42.40 0.78 0.08
N ASP A 410 41.44 1.59 0.54
CA ASP A 410 41.51 2.25 1.85
C ASP A 410 41.32 1.23 2.98
N LEU A 411 40.41 0.27 2.79
CA LEU A 411 40.22 -0.85 3.71
C LEU A 411 41.48 -1.72 3.84
N HIS A 412 42.19 -1.97 2.73
CA HIS A 412 43.43 -2.73 2.72
C HIS A 412 44.62 -1.95 3.28
N ALA A 413 44.64 -0.62 3.14
CA ALA A 413 45.65 0.23 3.73
C ALA A 413 45.60 0.21 5.27
N ASN A 414 44.39 0.16 5.85
CA ASN A 414 44.20 0.04 7.29
C ASN A 414 44.11 -1.44 7.73
N LYS A 415 45.27 -2.09 7.90
CA LYS A 415 45.36 -3.50 8.36
C LYS A 415 44.79 -3.74 9.76
N ASP A 416 44.70 -2.70 10.58
CA ASP A 416 44.20 -2.76 11.95
C ASP A 416 42.68 -2.55 12.04
N PHE A 417 42.03 -2.11 10.96
CA PHE A 417 40.57 -1.97 10.92
C PHE A 417 39.88 -3.29 11.29
N ARG A 418 38.87 -3.21 12.15
CA ARG A 418 38.01 -4.33 12.54
C ARG A 418 36.56 -3.85 12.52
N PHE A 419 35.64 -4.72 12.13
CA PHE A 419 34.22 -4.37 12.12
C PHE A 419 33.72 -4.03 13.53
N PRO A 420 32.69 -3.18 13.64
CA PRO A 420 32.03 -2.97 14.92
C PRO A 420 31.42 -4.28 15.42
N VAL A 421 31.60 -4.56 16.71
CA VAL A 421 30.86 -5.61 17.41
C VAL A 421 29.49 -5.03 17.76
N LEU A 422 28.45 -5.47 17.04
CA LEU A 422 27.10 -4.92 17.16
C LEU A 422 26.21 -5.76 18.08
N HIS A 423 26.44 -7.08 18.10
CA HIS A 423 25.67 -8.03 18.89
C HIS A 423 25.66 -7.66 20.39
N ASN A 424 24.47 -7.49 20.95
CA ASN A 424 24.20 -7.08 22.33
C ASN A 424 24.96 -5.81 22.77
N LYS A 425 25.20 -4.91 21.82
CA LYS A 425 25.74 -3.55 22.02
C LYS A 425 24.90 -2.49 21.32
N ASN A 426 24.51 -2.80 20.10
CA ASN A 426 23.65 -1.98 19.24
C ASN A 426 22.43 -2.79 18.82
N ILE A 427 22.61 -4.06 18.43
CA ILE A 427 21.54 -4.99 18.07
C ILE A 427 21.38 -5.99 19.22
N PHE A 428 20.26 -5.91 19.95
CA PHE A 428 20.02 -6.69 21.15
C PHE A 428 19.12 -7.89 20.86
N ALA A 429 19.65 -9.10 21.06
CA ALA A 429 18.93 -10.36 20.88
C ALA A 429 18.08 -10.67 22.12
N CYS A 430 16.91 -10.03 22.24
CA CYS A 430 16.03 -10.15 23.39
C CYS A 430 14.58 -9.74 23.08
N ASP A 431 13.66 -10.02 24.01
CA ASP A 431 12.29 -9.53 23.94
C ASP A 431 12.24 -8.06 24.40
N PHE A 432 11.70 -7.17 23.55
CA PHE A 432 11.52 -5.76 23.85
C PHE A 432 10.62 -5.52 25.07
N PHE A 433 9.74 -6.45 25.42
CA PHE A 433 8.88 -6.34 26.61
C PHE A 433 9.47 -6.98 27.87
N ASP A 434 10.66 -7.58 27.79
CA ASP A 434 11.36 -8.10 28.99
C ASP A 434 12.22 -6.99 29.63
N PRO A 435 11.77 -6.36 30.73
CA PRO A 435 12.51 -5.26 31.35
C PRO A 435 13.83 -5.70 31.99
N THR A 436 14.10 -7.00 32.06
CA THR A 436 15.34 -7.55 32.62
C THR A 436 16.43 -7.72 31.57
N CYS A 437 16.14 -7.56 30.27
CA CYS A 437 17.10 -7.78 29.21
C CYS A 437 18.16 -6.67 29.11
N GLU A 438 19.27 -6.96 28.43
CA GLU A 438 20.42 -6.04 28.31
C GLU A 438 20.06 -4.70 27.67
N PHE A 439 19.06 -4.67 26.79
CA PHE A 439 18.56 -3.42 26.19
C PHE A 439 18.03 -2.46 27.26
N TRP A 440 17.11 -2.90 28.13
CA TRP A 440 16.54 -2.02 29.18
C TRP A 440 17.56 -1.64 30.26
N GLN A 441 18.51 -2.53 30.55
CA GLN A 441 19.61 -2.23 31.46
C GLN A 441 20.54 -1.12 30.95
N SER A 442 20.59 -0.89 29.63
CA SER A 442 21.41 0.17 29.03
C SER A 442 20.94 1.58 29.38
N GLY A 443 19.65 1.75 29.71
CA GLY A 443 19.03 3.05 29.99
C GLY A 443 19.08 4.03 28.81
N LEU A 444 19.29 3.54 27.58
CA LEU A 444 19.35 4.37 26.39
C LEU A 444 17.97 4.97 26.06
N ARG A 445 18.00 6.18 25.50
CA ARG A 445 16.82 6.89 25.00
C ARG A 445 17.06 7.34 23.57
N PHE A 446 16.00 7.46 22.78
CA PHE A 446 16.10 7.56 21.33
C PHE A 446 15.34 8.76 20.80
N HIS A 447 15.91 9.42 19.81
CA HIS A 447 15.25 10.54 19.17
C HIS A 447 14.25 10.02 18.13
N TRP A 448 14.57 8.90 17.48
CA TRP A 448 13.65 8.18 16.60
C TRP A 448 13.43 6.76 17.09
N VAL A 449 12.16 6.33 17.07
CA VAL A 449 11.78 4.92 17.17
C VAL A 449 11.01 4.55 15.91
N VAL A 450 11.48 3.57 15.15
CA VAL A 450 10.87 3.19 13.86
C VAL A 450 10.73 1.69 13.76
N GLY A 451 9.67 1.17 13.15
CA GLY A 451 9.57 -0.29 12.97
C GLY A 451 8.27 -0.79 12.37
N ASN A 452 8.23 -2.10 12.11
CA ASN A 452 7.02 -2.84 11.73
C ASN A 452 6.78 -3.97 12.74
N PRO A 453 6.11 -3.68 13.87
CA PRO A 453 5.80 -4.66 14.90
C PRO A 453 5.06 -5.89 14.35
N PRO A 454 5.13 -7.05 15.02
CA PRO A 454 4.34 -8.21 14.64
C PRO A 454 2.83 -7.91 14.73
N TRP A 455 2.04 -8.42 13.78
CA TRP A 455 0.58 -8.20 13.71
C TRP A 455 -0.18 -9.43 14.20
N LYS A 456 -0.27 -9.59 15.52
CA LYS A 456 -0.88 -10.75 16.16
C LYS A 456 -1.84 -10.36 17.30
N GLU A 457 -2.98 -11.04 17.37
CA GLU A 457 -3.85 -11.08 18.54
C GLU A 457 -3.41 -12.28 19.39
N LEU A 458 -2.96 -12.04 20.62
CA LEU A 458 -2.56 -13.13 21.53
C LEU A 458 -3.79 -13.76 22.20
N GLU A 459 -3.70 -15.05 22.51
CA GLU A 459 -4.70 -15.83 23.25
C GLU A 459 -4.17 -16.22 24.64
N PRO A 460 -4.34 -15.41 25.70
CA PRO A 460 -3.82 -15.71 27.04
C PRO A 460 -4.37 -17.01 27.65
N ASP A 461 -5.52 -17.48 27.18
CA ASP A 461 -6.13 -18.75 27.62
C ASP A 461 -5.38 -19.99 27.06
N ASN A 462 -4.50 -19.79 26.07
CA ASN A 462 -3.62 -20.82 25.55
C ASN A 462 -2.35 -20.88 26.40
N GLU A 463 -2.23 -21.90 27.24
CA GLU A 463 -1.13 -22.06 28.20
C GLU A 463 0.26 -21.97 27.56
N MET A 464 0.46 -22.57 26.37
CA MET A 464 1.75 -22.52 25.68
C MET A 464 2.07 -21.10 25.18
N GLU A 465 1.07 -20.39 24.68
CA GLU A 465 1.25 -19.01 24.23
C GLU A 465 1.43 -18.05 25.39
N ALA A 466 0.69 -18.22 26.48
CA ALA A 466 0.81 -17.41 27.69
C ALA A 466 2.22 -17.52 28.31
N ILE A 467 2.81 -18.72 28.32
CA ILE A 467 4.19 -18.91 28.77
C ILE A 467 5.19 -18.24 27.82
N ARG A 468 5.01 -18.41 26.50
CA ARG A 468 5.94 -17.86 25.49
C ARG A 468 5.91 -16.33 25.44
N GLU A 469 4.73 -15.72 25.59
CA GLU A 469 4.49 -14.28 25.46
C GLU A 469 4.29 -13.62 26.84
N ALA A 470 4.79 -14.25 27.92
CA ALA A 470 4.62 -13.75 29.28
C ALA A 470 5.12 -12.30 29.48
N PRO A 471 6.26 -11.85 28.91
CA PRO A 471 6.74 -10.47 29.09
C PRO A 471 5.74 -9.42 28.59
N ILE A 472 5.26 -9.57 27.34
CA ILE A 472 4.31 -8.62 26.75
C ILE A 472 2.94 -8.70 27.42
N LEU A 473 2.47 -9.89 27.82
CA LEU A 473 1.19 -10.03 28.52
C LEU A 473 1.21 -9.32 29.88
N LYS A 474 2.29 -9.48 30.64
CA LYS A 474 2.48 -8.76 31.90
C LYS A 474 2.54 -7.24 31.67
N TRP A 475 3.29 -6.80 30.66
CA TRP A 475 3.37 -5.39 30.33
C TRP A 475 1.98 -4.82 29.95
N MET A 476 1.16 -5.57 29.19
CA MET A 476 -0.20 -5.15 28.84
C MET A 476 -1.12 -5.01 30.07
N GLU A 477 -0.95 -5.85 31.09
CA GLU A 477 -1.65 -5.72 32.36
C GLU A 477 -1.26 -4.43 33.09
N ASP A 478 0.04 -4.16 33.22
CA ASP A 478 0.55 -2.93 33.85
C ASP A 478 0.14 -1.67 33.07
N ALA A 479 0.18 -1.74 31.74
CA ALA A 479 -0.20 -0.64 30.84
C ALA A 479 -1.69 -0.29 30.96
N LYS A 480 -2.56 -1.30 31.18
CA LYS A 480 -3.98 -1.08 31.39
C LYS A 480 -4.23 -0.24 32.65
N ASP A 481 -3.49 -0.48 33.73
CA ASP A 481 -3.57 0.31 34.98
C ASP A 481 -3.06 1.75 34.79
N GLN A 482 -2.17 1.96 33.81
CA GLN A 482 -1.68 3.27 33.40
C GLN A 482 -2.54 3.94 32.32
N ASN A 483 -3.76 3.44 32.10
CA ASN A 483 -4.70 3.99 31.14
C ASN A 483 -4.18 3.94 29.68
N ARG A 484 -3.43 2.88 29.34
CA ARG A 484 -2.96 2.54 27.99
C ARG A 484 -3.68 1.26 27.51
N PRO A 485 -4.98 1.37 27.15
CA PRO A 485 -5.81 0.21 26.85
C PRO A 485 -5.39 -0.45 25.55
N ILE A 486 -5.37 -1.79 25.53
CA ILE A 486 -5.05 -2.61 24.36
C ILE A 486 -6.16 -3.63 24.16
N SER A 487 -6.73 -3.63 22.97
CA SER A 487 -7.87 -4.47 22.64
C SER A 487 -7.40 -5.79 22.04
N ARG A 488 -7.97 -6.90 22.53
CA ARG A 488 -7.67 -8.27 22.08
C ARG A 488 -6.17 -8.63 22.09
N TYR A 489 -5.43 -8.08 23.06
CA TYR A 489 -3.99 -8.37 23.23
C TYR A 489 -3.20 -8.22 21.93
N ARG A 490 -3.49 -7.18 21.15
CA ARG A 490 -2.80 -6.92 19.88
C ARG A 490 -1.39 -6.44 20.12
N THR A 491 -0.42 -7.20 19.63
CA THR A 491 1.00 -6.91 19.80
C THR A 491 1.40 -5.56 19.21
N SER A 492 0.94 -5.22 18.01
CA SER A 492 1.25 -3.94 17.36
C SER A 492 0.83 -2.71 18.16
N ASP A 493 -0.31 -2.79 18.86
CA ASP A 493 -0.82 -1.70 19.69
C ASP A 493 0.01 -1.53 20.97
N ALA A 494 0.52 -2.64 21.54
CA ALA A 494 1.42 -2.61 22.67
C ALA A 494 2.76 -1.95 22.32
N PHE A 495 3.34 -2.29 21.16
CA PHE A 495 4.53 -1.61 20.65
C PHE A 495 4.28 -0.12 20.43
N ALA A 496 3.12 0.29 19.92
CA ALA A 496 2.80 1.70 19.72
C ALA A 496 2.78 2.50 21.03
N TRP A 497 2.25 1.93 22.10
CA TRP A 497 2.35 2.54 23.42
C TRP A 497 3.78 2.54 23.97
N HIS A 498 4.45 1.38 23.93
CA HIS A 498 5.75 1.20 24.58
C HIS A 498 6.89 1.94 23.87
N ALA A 499 6.78 2.19 22.56
CA ALA A 499 7.73 2.98 21.79
C ALA A 499 8.00 4.36 22.42
N THR A 500 7.01 4.97 23.05
CA THR A 500 7.17 6.30 23.67
C THR A 500 7.93 6.28 24.99
N ASP A 501 8.02 5.14 25.67
CA ASP A 501 8.71 5.04 26.95
C ASP A 501 10.24 5.25 26.78
N VAL A 502 10.77 4.96 25.59
CA VAL A 502 12.18 5.11 25.25
C VAL A 502 12.50 6.39 24.46
N LEU A 503 11.50 7.23 24.13
CA LEU A 503 11.69 8.45 23.33
C LEU A 503 12.28 9.60 24.14
N GLU A 504 13.33 10.25 23.64
CA GLU A 504 13.75 11.58 24.12
C GLU A 504 12.57 12.57 24.13
N PRO A 505 12.56 13.60 24.98
CA PRO A 505 11.42 14.53 25.07
C PRO A 505 11.05 15.21 23.75
N ASP A 506 12.03 15.43 22.87
CA ASP A 506 11.90 15.96 21.51
C ASP A 506 11.91 14.86 20.43
N GLY A 507 11.81 13.60 20.84
CA GLY A 507 11.81 12.43 19.97
C GLY A 507 10.44 12.14 19.36
N CYS A 508 10.44 11.35 18.28
CA CYS A 508 9.23 10.87 17.63
C CYS A 508 9.32 9.38 17.28
N ALA A 509 8.17 8.72 17.24
CA ALA A 509 8.02 7.34 16.80
C ALA A 509 7.27 7.25 15.46
N GLY A 510 7.64 6.27 14.64
CA GLY A 510 7.05 5.98 13.35
C GLY A 510 6.84 4.48 13.19
N LEU A 511 5.60 3.98 13.23
CA LEU A 511 5.34 2.54 13.21
C LEU A 511 4.39 2.15 12.07
N VAL A 512 4.65 0.99 11.46
CA VAL A 512 3.67 0.30 10.61
C VAL A 512 2.73 -0.54 11.49
N ILE A 513 1.43 -0.31 11.38
CA ILE A 513 0.39 -1.00 12.17
C ILE A 513 -0.69 -1.59 11.25
N PRO A 514 -1.53 -2.52 11.74
CA PRO A 514 -2.73 -2.92 11.02
C PRO A 514 -3.69 -1.73 10.86
N ALA A 515 -4.14 -1.43 9.63
CA ALA A 515 -5.11 -0.36 9.38
C ALA A 515 -6.42 -0.53 10.18
N LYS A 516 -6.75 -1.78 10.50
CA LYS A 516 -7.90 -2.13 11.34
C LYS A 516 -7.84 -1.51 12.74
N THR A 517 -6.66 -1.13 13.24
CA THR A 517 -6.56 -0.39 14.52
C THR A 517 -7.27 0.97 14.41
N LEU A 518 -7.29 1.58 13.22
CA LEU A 518 -8.00 2.84 12.96
C LEU A 518 -9.53 2.69 12.91
N THR A 519 -10.06 1.49 12.59
CA THR A 519 -11.50 1.36 12.28
C THR A 519 -12.25 0.32 13.10
N ASN A 520 -11.62 -0.74 13.62
CA ASN A 520 -12.32 -1.77 14.39
C ASN A 520 -12.95 -1.20 15.67
N ASP A 521 -14.21 -1.56 15.94
CA ASP A 521 -14.99 -1.02 17.08
C ASP A 521 -14.36 -1.31 18.43
N HIS A 522 -13.82 -2.52 18.61
CA HIS A 522 -13.18 -2.90 19.87
C HIS A 522 -11.92 -2.07 20.17
N CYS A 523 -11.41 -1.31 19.20
CA CYS A 523 -10.21 -0.48 19.33
C CYS A 523 -10.55 0.99 19.60
N ALA A 524 -11.83 1.35 19.75
CA ALA A 524 -12.25 2.74 19.98
C ALA A 524 -11.58 3.35 21.22
N GLU A 525 -11.53 2.59 22.32
CA GLU A 525 -10.88 3.04 23.55
C GLU A 525 -9.35 3.16 23.40
N PHE A 526 -8.71 2.26 22.64
CA PHE A 526 -7.30 2.41 22.26
C PHE A 526 -7.09 3.72 21.50
N ARG A 527 -7.88 3.97 20.44
CA ARG A 527 -7.75 5.19 19.62
C ARG A 527 -7.91 6.43 20.48
N ARG A 528 -9.01 6.53 21.22
CA ARG A 528 -9.29 7.65 22.11
C ARG A 528 -8.09 7.97 23.01
N ARG A 529 -7.64 6.99 23.81
CA ARG A 529 -6.54 7.24 24.76
C ARG A 529 -5.21 7.48 24.07
N PHE A 530 -4.95 6.80 22.95
CA PHE A 530 -3.72 6.97 22.19
C PHE A 530 -3.62 8.40 21.61
N PHE A 531 -4.68 8.90 20.97
CA PHE A 531 -4.70 10.27 20.44
C PHE A 531 -4.76 11.31 21.57
N GLU A 532 -5.38 11.04 22.71
CA GLU A 532 -5.32 11.91 23.91
C GLU A 532 -3.87 12.04 24.44
N ALA A 533 -3.12 10.94 24.52
CA ALA A 533 -1.78 10.90 25.10
C ALA A 533 -0.65 11.38 24.18
N HIS A 534 -0.88 11.39 22.86
CA HIS A 534 0.16 11.66 21.87
C HIS A 534 -0.17 12.86 20.99
N SER A 535 0.87 13.51 20.47
CA SER A 535 0.78 14.44 19.35
C SER A 535 1.12 13.68 18.06
N VAL A 536 0.09 13.29 17.31
CA VAL A 536 0.23 12.58 16.03
C VAL A 536 0.40 13.59 14.90
N ALA A 537 1.49 13.46 14.15
CA ALA A 537 1.82 14.33 13.01
C ALA A 537 1.15 13.83 11.73
N SER A 538 1.24 12.53 11.45
CA SER A 538 0.62 11.93 10.27
C SER A 538 0.09 10.51 10.49
N VAL A 539 -0.95 10.18 9.72
CA VAL A 539 -1.54 8.84 9.64
C VAL A 539 -1.73 8.49 8.17
N THR A 540 -1.11 7.41 7.71
CA THR A 540 -1.27 6.96 6.31
C THR A 540 -2.00 5.64 6.29
N ASN A 541 -3.12 5.59 5.56
CA ASN A 541 -4.01 4.45 5.53
C ASN A 541 -3.90 3.73 4.17
N PHE A 542 -3.07 2.68 4.12
CA PHE A 542 -2.87 1.86 2.93
C PHE A 542 -3.95 0.80 2.73
N ALA A 543 -5.10 0.91 3.40
CA ALA A 543 -6.15 -0.09 3.29
C ALA A 543 -6.66 -0.27 1.86
N ASN A 544 -6.65 0.76 0.99
CA ASN A 544 -7.03 0.55 -0.41
C ASN A 544 -5.95 -0.20 -1.23
N LEU A 545 -4.71 -0.28 -0.74
CA LEU A 545 -3.58 -0.94 -1.42
C LEU A 545 -3.24 -2.34 -0.89
N PHE A 546 -4.06 -2.94 -0.01
CA PHE A 546 -3.70 -4.16 0.70
C PHE A 546 -3.40 -5.39 -0.19
N GLU A 547 -3.95 -5.44 -1.41
CA GLU A 547 -3.67 -6.51 -2.39
C GLU A 547 -2.32 -6.32 -3.12
N VAL A 548 -1.76 -5.11 -3.06
CA VAL A 548 -0.58 -4.68 -3.82
C VAL A 548 0.65 -4.54 -2.91
N LEU A 549 0.46 -4.07 -1.68
CA LEU A 549 1.56 -3.69 -0.79
C LEU A 549 2.44 -4.88 -0.36
N PHE A 550 1.85 -6.05 -0.05
CA PHE A 550 2.58 -7.22 0.47
C PHE A 550 2.57 -8.46 -0.46
N GLU A 551 2.29 -8.31 -1.76
CA GLU A 551 2.43 -9.35 -2.79
C GLU A 551 1.99 -10.78 -2.40
N LYS A 552 0.72 -10.99 -2.03
CA LYS A 552 0.18 -12.30 -1.58
C LYS A 552 0.86 -12.93 -0.34
N ARG A 553 1.96 -12.37 0.20
CA ARG A 553 2.61 -12.84 1.44
C ARG A 553 1.72 -12.56 2.65
N ALA A 554 1.03 -11.43 2.61
CA ALA A 554 -0.09 -11.08 3.50
C ALA A 554 -1.19 -10.39 2.69
N ARG A 555 -2.45 -10.69 3.00
CA ARG A 555 -3.60 -9.86 2.60
C ARG A 555 -4.10 -9.17 3.85
N LEU A 556 -3.35 -8.17 4.32
CA LEU A 556 -3.67 -7.42 5.54
C LEU A 556 -3.51 -5.92 5.24
N PRO A 557 -4.51 -5.08 5.55
CA PRO A 557 -4.42 -3.65 5.31
C PRO A 557 -3.46 -3.01 6.33
N ALA A 558 -2.51 -2.23 5.84
CA ALA A 558 -1.52 -1.53 6.67
C ALA A 558 -1.92 -0.07 6.87
N ALA A 559 -1.45 0.51 7.97
CA ALA A 559 -1.37 1.94 8.16
C ALA A 559 -0.03 2.31 8.79
N THR A 560 0.36 3.58 8.72
CA THR A 560 1.51 4.10 9.47
C THR A 560 1.07 5.22 10.41
N LEU A 561 1.72 5.29 11.57
CA LEU A 561 1.56 6.39 12.52
C LEU A 561 2.90 7.08 12.73
N VAL A 562 2.95 8.41 12.63
CA VAL A 562 4.10 9.23 13.08
C VAL A 562 3.64 10.14 14.21
N TYR A 563 4.25 10.01 15.39
CA TYR A 563 3.74 10.62 16.63
C TYR A 563 4.82 10.85 17.68
N SER A 564 4.57 11.77 18.61
CA SER A 564 5.40 12.03 19.79
C SER A 564 4.52 12.06 21.05
N VAL A 565 5.15 12.14 22.23
CA VAL A 565 4.42 12.36 23.48
C VAL A 565 3.78 13.75 23.46
N ALA A 566 2.53 13.88 23.92
CA ALA A 566 1.89 15.19 23.98
C ALA A 566 2.44 16.04 25.13
N ASP A 567 2.78 17.30 24.86
CA ASP A 567 3.36 18.23 25.85
C ASP A 567 2.35 18.77 26.88
N GLY A 568 1.07 18.37 26.77
CA GLY A 568 -0.01 18.68 27.73
C GLY A 568 -0.35 20.17 27.91
N ARG A 569 0.28 21.08 27.15
CA ARG A 569 0.23 22.55 27.35
C ARG A 569 -0.22 23.35 26.13
N SER A 570 -0.53 22.72 24.99
CA SER A 570 -0.91 23.39 23.75
C SER A 570 -2.04 22.66 23.00
N ASP A 571 -2.77 23.39 22.16
CA ASP A 571 -3.59 22.80 21.11
C ASP A 571 -2.68 21.97 20.18
N LYS A 572 -3.06 20.72 19.92
CA LYS A 572 -2.30 19.83 19.05
C LYS A 572 -2.50 20.23 17.58
N PRO A 573 -1.44 20.30 16.77
CA PRO A 573 -1.56 20.61 15.34
C PRO A 573 -2.36 19.52 14.62
N SER A 574 -3.10 19.87 13.56
CA SER A 574 -3.89 18.89 12.79
C SER A 574 -3.04 17.72 12.31
N ILE A 575 -3.61 16.52 12.35
CA ILE A 575 -3.02 15.29 11.82
C ILE A 575 -3.13 15.34 10.30
N THR A 576 -2.02 15.14 9.60
CA THR A 576 -2.04 14.95 8.14
C THR A 576 -2.39 13.50 7.84
N HIS A 577 -3.54 13.26 7.20
CA HIS A 577 -3.95 11.94 6.76
C HIS A 577 -3.66 11.74 5.27
N TYR A 578 -3.09 10.59 4.92
CA TYR A 578 -2.89 10.17 3.53
C TYR A 578 -3.65 8.87 3.26
N GLY A 579 -4.49 8.84 2.23
CA GLY A 579 -5.31 7.67 1.87
C GLY A 579 -5.11 7.21 0.43
N PRO A 580 -3.93 6.68 0.06
CA PRO A 580 -3.64 6.36 -1.33
C PRO A 580 -4.59 5.33 -1.93
N ILE A 581 -5.15 5.63 -3.09
CA ILE A 581 -6.13 4.79 -3.78
C ILE A 581 -5.46 4.02 -4.92
N ALA A 582 -5.89 2.77 -5.12
CA ALA A 582 -5.34 1.87 -6.14
C ALA A 582 -5.47 2.42 -7.57
N ALA A 583 -6.57 3.14 -7.88
CA ALA A 583 -6.81 3.76 -9.19
C ALA A 583 -5.72 4.75 -9.62
N ASN A 584 -5.04 5.34 -8.64
CA ASN A 584 -4.01 6.35 -8.82
C ASN A 584 -2.59 5.74 -8.87
N GLN A 585 -2.46 4.42 -8.71
CA GLN A 585 -1.19 3.69 -8.81
C GLN A 585 -0.89 3.24 -10.24
N VAL A 586 -0.88 4.17 -11.21
CA VAL A 586 -0.83 3.88 -12.66
C VAL A 586 0.30 2.93 -13.05
N ALA A 587 1.53 3.17 -12.56
CA ALA A 587 2.69 2.31 -12.84
C ALA A 587 2.50 0.86 -12.36
N THR A 588 1.73 0.66 -11.28
CA THR A 588 1.47 -0.67 -10.70
C THR A 588 0.26 -1.36 -11.36
N LEU A 589 -0.67 -0.61 -11.94
CA LEU A 589 -1.88 -1.16 -12.56
C LEU A 589 -1.65 -1.70 -13.97
N ALA A 590 -0.71 -1.13 -14.71
CA ALA A 590 -0.52 -1.44 -16.11
C ALA A 590 0.29 -2.72 -16.37
N THR A 591 0.94 -3.25 -15.35
CA THR A 591 1.53 -4.58 -15.37
C THR A 591 0.42 -5.62 -15.20
N GLN A 592 -0.17 -6.09 -16.31
CA GLN A 592 -1.22 -7.13 -16.28
C GLN A 592 -0.72 -8.52 -15.83
N THR A 593 0.49 -8.62 -15.27
CA THR A 593 1.11 -9.88 -14.87
C THR A 593 0.68 -10.32 -13.46
N LYS A 594 0.72 -11.64 -13.22
CA LYS A 594 0.35 -12.26 -11.95
C LYS A 594 1.37 -11.90 -10.84
N GLY A 595 1.22 -10.74 -10.21
CA GLY A 595 2.03 -10.31 -9.07
C GLY A 595 2.18 -8.79 -9.05
N LYS A 596 1.19 -8.07 -8.52
CA LYS A 596 1.23 -6.61 -8.42
C LYS A 596 2.07 -6.22 -7.20
N ARG A 597 3.33 -5.82 -7.41
CA ARG A 597 4.13 -5.13 -6.39
C ARG A 597 4.13 -3.65 -6.69
N ALA A 598 3.85 -2.83 -5.69
CA ALA A 598 4.15 -1.42 -5.80
C ALA A 598 5.67 -1.22 -5.83
N TRP A 599 6.21 -0.74 -6.96
CA TRP A 599 7.55 -0.15 -7.00
C TRP A 599 7.55 1.28 -6.47
N LEU A 600 6.43 1.98 -6.67
CA LEU A 600 6.17 3.35 -6.24
C LEU A 600 4.81 3.40 -5.53
N ILE A 601 4.71 4.20 -4.47
CA ILE A 601 3.43 4.57 -3.84
C ILE A 601 3.17 6.02 -4.22
N THR A 602 2.11 6.28 -4.96
CA THR A 602 1.71 7.65 -5.34
C THR A 602 0.56 8.12 -4.44
N VAL A 603 0.57 9.39 -4.03
CA VAL A 603 -0.54 10.01 -3.27
C VAL A 603 -1.01 11.26 -4.00
N TYR A 604 -2.30 11.34 -4.32
CA TYR A 604 -2.92 12.49 -4.99
C TYR A 604 -3.41 13.49 -3.95
N GLU A 605 -3.57 14.78 -4.32
CA GLU A 605 -4.00 15.81 -3.35
C GLU A 605 -5.37 15.55 -2.74
N ASN A 606 -6.32 15.01 -3.51
CA ASN A 606 -7.62 14.62 -2.98
C ASN A 606 -7.58 13.42 -2.02
N GLU A 607 -6.42 12.76 -1.88
CA GLU A 607 -6.15 11.69 -0.92
C GLU A 607 -5.48 12.22 0.36
N ILE A 608 -5.20 13.52 0.43
CA ILE A 608 -4.60 14.21 1.59
C ILE A 608 -5.70 14.96 2.34
N GLN A 609 -5.83 14.72 3.65
CA GLN A 609 -6.80 15.41 4.48
C GLN A 609 -6.19 15.86 5.81
N ALA A 610 -6.55 17.07 6.25
CA ALA A 610 -6.25 17.54 7.60
C ALA A 610 -7.34 17.07 8.58
N ILE A 611 -6.95 16.31 9.60
CA ILE A 611 -7.84 15.80 10.64
C ILE A 611 -7.54 16.53 11.95
N LYS A 612 -8.58 17.06 12.61
CA LYS A 612 -8.42 17.69 13.92
C LYS A 612 -8.16 16.62 14.97
N HIS A 613 -7.24 16.86 15.91
CA HIS A 613 -7.01 15.93 17.03
C HIS A 613 -8.29 15.67 17.82
N SER A 614 -9.13 16.69 18.02
CA SER A 614 -10.43 16.53 18.70
C SER A 614 -11.33 15.46 18.07
N ASP A 615 -11.27 15.30 16.74
CA ASP A 615 -12.08 14.33 16.00
C ASP A 615 -11.46 12.91 16.11
N ALA A 616 -10.14 12.82 16.28
CA ALA A 616 -9.43 11.56 16.51
C ALA A 616 -9.55 11.07 17.97
N GLU A 617 -9.57 12.01 18.92
CA GLU A 617 -9.72 11.78 20.36
C GLU A 617 -11.10 11.24 20.74
N THR A 618 -12.13 11.33 19.88
CA THR A 618 -13.41 10.66 20.13
C THR A 618 -13.26 9.14 20.11
N GLY A 619 -12.26 8.62 19.39
CA GLY A 619 -12.06 7.20 19.15
C GLY A 619 -12.98 6.63 18.07
N ASP A 620 -13.74 7.45 17.34
CA ASP A 620 -14.68 6.96 16.33
C ASP A 620 -13.98 6.45 15.07
N ALA A 621 -14.44 5.31 14.57
CA ALA A 621 -13.94 4.71 13.33
C ALA A 621 -14.27 5.56 12.10
N GLU A 622 -15.39 6.29 12.16
CA GLU A 622 -15.91 7.13 11.08
C GLU A 622 -14.91 8.21 10.66
N THR A 623 -14.17 8.80 11.62
CA THR A 623 -13.12 9.79 11.35
C THR A 623 -12.12 9.28 10.31
N TRP A 624 -11.61 8.05 10.51
CA TRP A 624 -10.62 7.44 9.63
C TRP A 624 -11.23 6.87 8.34
N LYS A 625 -12.50 6.47 8.40
CA LYS A 625 -13.27 6.04 7.22
C LYS A 625 -13.54 7.19 6.26
N LEU A 626 -13.95 8.34 6.79
CA LEU A 626 -14.13 9.57 6.03
C LEU A 626 -12.80 10.08 5.48
N ALA A 627 -11.73 10.03 6.27
CA ALA A 627 -10.41 10.44 5.82
C ALA A 627 -9.88 9.59 4.65
N LEU A 628 -10.22 8.30 4.61
CA LEU A 628 -9.80 7.39 3.53
C LEU A 628 -10.70 7.46 2.28
N TRP A 629 -12.02 7.59 2.44
CA TRP A 629 -12.98 7.40 1.35
C TRP A 629 -13.82 8.64 1.01
N GLY A 630 -14.01 9.53 1.97
CA GLY A 630 -14.95 10.64 1.88
C GLY A 630 -14.26 11.96 1.57
N THR A 631 -15.08 12.96 1.30
CA THR A 631 -14.73 14.37 1.11
C THR A 631 -15.48 15.22 2.13
N TYR A 632 -15.30 16.54 2.09
CA TYR A 632 -16.11 17.45 2.89
C TYR A 632 -17.63 17.34 2.56
N ARG A 633 -17.98 17.19 1.27
CA ARG A 633 -19.38 16.99 0.83
C ARG A 633 -19.95 15.67 1.37
N ASP A 634 -19.14 14.61 1.44
CA ASP A 634 -19.56 13.33 2.05
C ASP A 634 -19.86 13.50 3.56
N ARG A 635 -19.01 14.21 4.30
CA ARG A 635 -19.22 14.49 5.73
C ARG A 635 -20.55 15.23 5.96
N LYS A 636 -20.86 16.23 5.12
CA LYS A 636 -22.12 16.99 5.18
C LYS A 636 -23.33 16.13 4.80
N ALA A 637 -23.21 15.31 3.76
CA ALA A 637 -24.27 14.40 3.31
C ALA A 637 -24.62 13.37 4.38
N ILE A 638 -23.62 12.73 5.02
CA ILE A 638 -23.83 11.76 6.10
C ILE A 638 -24.50 12.42 7.32
N ALA A 639 -24.05 13.61 7.72
CA ALA A 639 -24.65 14.35 8.83
C ALA A 639 -26.13 14.68 8.56
N ARG A 640 -26.46 15.15 7.35
CA ARG A 640 -27.85 15.42 6.94
C ARG A 640 -28.67 14.13 6.85
N LEU A 641 -28.14 13.06 6.27
CA LEU A 641 -28.81 11.76 6.20
C LEU A 641 -29.16 11.22 7.59
N ARG A 642 -28.29 11.37 8.58
CA ARG A 642 -28.61 10.99 9.98
C ARG A 642 -29.77 11.78 10.57
N THR A 643 -30.04 13.00 10.11
CA THR A 643 -31.24 13.73 10.52
C THR A 643 -32.51 13.18 9.87
N LEU A 644 -32.42 12.71 8.62
CA LEU A 644 -33.51 12.06 7.90
C LEU A 644 -33.75 10.60 8.36
N PHE A 645 -32.71 9.96 8.91
CA PHE A 645 -32.68 8.57 9.37
C PHE A 645 -32.38 8.55 10.89
N PRO A 646 -33.26 9.10 11.74
CA PRO A 646 -32.92 9.49 13.11
C PRO A 646 -32.91 8.32 14.12
N ILE A 647 -33.44 7.16 13.74
CA ILE A 647 -33.48 5.98 14.61
C ILE A 647 -32.58 4.89 14.04
N THR A 648 -32.11 3.98 14.89
CA THR A 648 -31.37 2.80 14.44
C THR A 648 -32.31 1.63 14.17
N LEU A 649 -31.86 0.67 13.36
CA LEU A 649 -32.60 -0.57 13.12
C LEU A 649 -32.93 -1.31 14.42
N GLU A 650 -32.01 -1.29 15.41
CA GLU A 650 -32.29 -1.85 16.73
C GLU A 650 -33.37 -1.05 17.49
N GLY A 651 -33.35 0.28 17.39
CA GLY A 651 -34.40 1.15 17.93
C GLY A 651 -35.78 0.77 17.37
N LEU A 652 -35.89 0.69 16.04
CA LEU A 652 -37.12 0.25 15.36
C LEU A 652 -37.55 -1.15 15.82
N CYS A 653 -36.61 -2.09 15.92
CA CYS A 653 -36.90 -3.45 16.37
C CYS A 653 -37.42 -3.50 17.81
N LYS A 654 -36.87 -2.68 18.70
CA LYS A 654 -37.33 -2.60 20.10
C LYS A 654 -38.73 -2.02 20.18
N ASP A 655 -39.01 -0.94 19.46
CA ASP A 655 -40.31 -0.25 19.46
C ASP A 655 -41.44 -1.14 18.92
N ARG A 656 -41.16 -1.93 17.88
CA ARG A 656 -42.14 -2.80 17.22
C ARG A 656 -42.10 -4.26 17.70
N ASN A 657 -41.20 -4.60 18.63
CA ASN A 657 -40.94 -5.96 19.11
C ASN A 657 -40.56 -6.96 17.99
N TRP A 658 -39.72 -6.51 17.05
CA TRP A 658 -39.17 -7.34 15.98
C TRP A 658 -37.93 -8.12 16.45
N ARG A 659 -37.57 -9.17 15.72
CA ARG A 659 -36.46 -10.05 16.07
C ARG A 659 -35.35 -9.97 15.02
N ILE A 660 -34.24 -9.32 15.37
CA ILE A 660 -32.99 -9.35 14.60
C ILE A 660 -31.98 -10.32 15.26
N ARG A 661 -31.52 -11.32 14.50
CA ARG A 661 -30.67 -12.42 15.00
C ARG A 661 -29.70 -12.92 13.95
N LEU A 662 -28.62 -13.55 14.42
CA LEU A 662 -27.78 -14.43 13.59
C LEU A 662 -28.51 -15.76 13.34
N GLY A 663 -28.26 -16.35 12.18
CA GLY A 663 -28.70 -17.69 11.81
C GLY A 663 -28.17 -18.79 12.73
N LEU A 664 -28.67 -20.00 12.54
CA LEU A 664 -28.29 -21.17 13.32
C LEU A 664 -26.92 -21.71 12.94
N GLN A 665 -26.15 -22.11 13.94
CA GLN A 665 -24.93 -22.88 13.75
C GLN A 665 -25.28 -24.38 13.79
N LEU A 666 -25.66 -24.92 12.64
CA LEU A 666 -25.99 -26.34 12.48
C LEU A 666 -24.75 -27.22 12.75
N ARG A 667 -24.96 -28.38 13.37
CA ARG A 667 -23.93 -29.33 13.78
C ARG A 667 -24.40 -30.75 13.50
N GLU A 668 -23.43 -31.65 13.37
CA GLU A 668 -23.67 -33.08 13.35
C GLU A 668 -23.89 -33.62 14.77
N GLU A 669 -24.54 -34.78 14.87
CA GLU A 669 -24.76 -35.51 16.13
C GLU A 669 -23.42 -35.88 16.80
N ASP A 670 -22.45 -36.37 16.00
CA ASP A 670 -21.15 -36.90 16.43
C ASP A 670 -20.01 -35.86 16.39
N PHE A 671 -20.28 -34.59 16.71
CA PHE A 671 -19.19 -33.61 16.82
C PHE A 671 -18.32 -33.96 18.04
N GLU A 672 -17.11 -34.53 17.82
CA GLU A 672 -16.14 -34.84 18.87
C GLU A 672 -15.93 -33.59 19.75
N PRO A 673 -16.31 -33.65 21.04
CA PRO A 673 -16.20 -32.49 21.91
C PRO A 673 -14.73 -32.28 22.23
N ASP A 674 -14.23 -31.11 21.84
CA ASP A 674 -13.12 -30.47 22.57
C ASP A 674 -13.37 -30.65 24.08
N PRO A 675 -12.38 -31.13 24.86
CA PRO A 675 -12.51 -31.31 26.30
C PRO A 675 -12.93 -30.03 27.04
N LYS A 676 -12.84 -28.84 26.43
CA LYS A 676 -13.36 -27.56 26.94
C LYS A 676 -14.75 -27.20 26.34
N LYS A 677 -15.82 -27.88 26.79
CA LYS A 677 -17.25 -27.45 26.77
C LYS A 677 -17.98 -27.35 25.41
N ARG A 678 -18.91 -28.29 25.11
CA ARG A 678 -20.40 -28.11 25.10
C ARG A 678 -21.11 -29.21 24.29
N THR A 679 -22.17 -29.78 24.87
CA THR A 679 -23.08 -30.74 24.23
C THR A 679 -23.96 -30.09 23.15
N THR A 680 -24.29 -30.86 22.11
CA THR A 680 -25.31 -30.53 21.11
C THR A 680 -26.70 -30.96 21.60
N GLU A 681 -27.74 -30.41 21.00
CA GLU A 681 -29.13 -30.81 21.22
C GLU A 681 -29.88 -30.89 19.88
N PRO A 682 -30.80 -31.86 19.71
CA PRO A 682 -31.61 -31.98 18.50
C PRO A 682 -32.66 -30.87 18.45
N VAL A 683 -32.95 -30.41 17.22
CA VAL A 683 -33.99 -29.41 16.92
C VAL A 683 -34.95 -30.02 15.90
N SER A 684 -36.05 -30.57 16.40
CA SER A 684 -37.09 -31.23 15.60
C SER A 684 -37.70 -30.33 14.51
N GLU A 685 -37.75 -29.03 14.77
CA GLU A 685 -38.30 -28.02 13.87
C GLU A 685 -37.50 -27.89 12.56
N LEU A 686 -36.26 -28.39 12.50
CA LEU A 686 -35.44 -28.39 11.29
C LEU A 686 -35.90 -29.41 10.24
N ALA A 687 -36.69 -30.41 10.62
CA ALA A 687 -37.19 -31.43 9.68
C ALA A 687 -38.20 -30.86 8.67
N ASP A 688 -38.94 -29.82 9.05
CA ASP A 688 -39.99 -29.19 8.24
C ASP A 688 -39.52 -27.88 7.59
N LEU A 689 -38.24 -27.53 7.73
CA LEU A 689 -37.66 -26.28 7.24
C LEU A 689 -36.58 -26.54 6.19
N LYS A 690 -36.44 -25.58 5.27
CA LYS A 690 -35.35 -25.57 4.29
C LYS A 690 -34.19 -24.70 4.75
N LEU A 691 -32.97 -25.00 4.33
CA LEU A 691 -31.80 -24.14 4.49
C LEU A 691 -31.65 -23.21 3.29
N LEU A 692 -31.41 -21.93 3.55
CA LEU A 692 -31.02 -21.00 2.50
C LEU A 692 -29.60 -21.30 2.00
N ASP A 693 -29.47 -21.59 0.69
CA ASP A 693 -28.19 -21.58 -0.01
C ASP A 693 -27.74 -20.14 -0.26
N THR A 694 -27.02 -19.59 0.71
CA THR A 694 -26.51 -18.21 0.67
C THR A 694 -25.57 -17.94 -0.51
N LYS A 695 -24.84 -18.96 -0.97
CA LYS A 695 -23.99 -18.84 -2.17
C LYS A 695 -24.86 -18.76 -3.42
N GLY A 696 -25.85 -19.64 -3.53
CA GLY A 696 -26.84 -19.59 -4.61
C GLY A 696 -27.58 -18.25 -4.64
N MET A 697 -28.01 -17.75 -3.48
CA MET A 697 -28.65 -16.43 -3.34
C MET A 697 -27.78 -15.30 -3.88
N ARG A 698 -26.51 -15.21 -3.45
CA ARG A 698 -25.56 -14.19 -3.93
C ARG A 698 -25.27 -14.28 -5.44
N GLN A 699 -25.42 -15.46 -6.04
CA GLN A 699 -25.19 -15.70 -7.47
C GLN A 699 -26.45 -15.47 -8.32
N SER A 700 -27.63 -15.50 -7.69
CA SER A 700 -28.92 -15.40 -8.37
C SER A 700 -29.19 -14.01 -8.95
N GLY A 701 -28.58 -12.97 -8.38
CA GLY A 701 -28.83 -11.57 -8.75
C GLY A 701 -30.08 -10.95 -8.09
N TYR A 702 -30.87 -11.75 -7.36
CA TYR A 702 -32.04 -11.26 -6.62
C TYR A 702 -31.60 -10.43 -5.40
N VAL A 703 -32.23 -9.28 -5.22
CA VAL A 703 -31.98 -8.33 -4.14
C VAL A 703 -33.22 -8.07 -3.27
N LEU A 704 -34.44 -8.23 -3.81
CA LEU A 704 -35.68 -7.98 -3.08
C LEU A 704 -36.36 -9.25 -2.56
N THR A 705 -36.20 -10.37 -3.26
CA THR A 705 -36.90 -11.63 -2.93
C THR A 705 -35.96 -12.82 -2.77
N VAL A 706 -36.40 -13.83 -2.01
CA VAL A 706 -35.70 -15.12 -1.91
C VAL A 706 -36.33 -16.13 -2.89
N PRO A 707 -35.66 -16.49 -4.00
CA PRO A 707 -36.25 -17.39 -5.00
C PRO A 707 -36.33 -18.84 -4.46
N PRO A 708 -37.38 -19.61 -4.80
CA PRO A 708 -37.54 -20.98 -4.30
C PRO A 708 -36.36 -21.92 -4.63
N GLY A 709 -35.63 -21.66 -5.72
CA GLY A 709 -34.50 -22.48 -6.16
C GLY A 709 -33.27 -22.43 -5.25
N VAL A 710 -33.16 -21.44 -4.35
CA VAL A 710 -32.06 -21.34 -3.39
C VAL A 710 -32.39 -21.97 -2.03
N LEU A 711 -33.59 -22.53 -1.86
CA LEU A 711 -34.00 -23.20 -0.63
C LEU A 711 -33.78 -24.72 -0.74
N LYS A 712 -32.86 -25.26 0.05
CA LYS A 712 -32.44 -26.67 0.00
C LYS A 712 -32.93 -27.44 1.24
N GLU A 713 -33.12 -28.74 1.10
CA GLU A 713 -33.41 -29.61 2.25
C GLU A 713 -32.25 -29.62 3.25
N ILE A 714 -32.56 -29.66 4.55
CA ILE A 714 -31.56 -29.76 5.62
C ILE A 714 -31.18 -31.23 5.80
N PRO A 715 -29.93 -31.64 5.56
CA PRO A 715 -29.51 -33.02 5.82
C PRO A 715 -29.80 -33.42 7.26
N THR A 716 -30.36 -34.61 7.48
CA THR A 716 -30.74 -35.11 8.82
C THR A 716 -29.57 -35.10 9.81
N ALA A 717 -28.35 -35.35 9.32
CA ALA A 717 -27.13 -35.25 10.12
C ALA A 717 -26.97 -33.86 10.79
N LEU A 718 -27.42 -32.78 10.13
CA LEU A 718 -27.25 -31.40 10.58
C LEU A 718 -28.41 -30.88 11.46
N HIS A 719 -29.29 -31.75 11.96
CA HIS A 719 -30.45 -31.38 12.78
C HIS A 719 -30.11 -31.06 14.25
N HIS A 720 -28.83 -30.83 14.56
CA HIS A 720 -28.36 -30.50 15.90
C HIS A 720 -27.82 -29.06 15.96
N VAL A 721 -27.97 -28.45 17.13
CA VAL A 721 -27.34 -27.16 17.46
C VAL A 721 -26.65 -27.25 18.81
N ARG A 722 -25.75 -26.31 19.11
CA ARG A 722 -25.15 -26.22 20.45
C ARG A 722 -26.25 -25.94 21.48
N LYS A 723 -26.23 -26.65 22.61
CA LYS A 723 -27.25 -26.48 23.67
C LYS A 723 -27.40 -25.01 24.07
N GLY A 724 -28.64 -24.49 23.98
CA GLY A 724 -28.98 -23.11 24.31
C GLY A 724 -28.69 -22.08 23.20
N ARG A 725 -28.29 -22.50 21.99
CA ARG A 725 -28.07 -21.63 20.81
C ARG A 725 -29.18 -21.77 19.77
N ARG A 726 -30.44 -21.78 20.22
CA ARG A 726 -31.65 -21.87 19.38
C ARG A 726 -32.17 -20.52 18.86
N ALA A 727 -31.60 -19.40 19.29
CA ALA A 727 -32.10 -18.05 18.98
C ALA A 727 -32.18 -17.73 17.47
N GLY A 728 -31.43 -18.43 16.62
CA GLY A 728 -31.56 -18.30 15.16
C GLY A 728 -32.87 -18.84 14.59
N LEU A 729 -33.64 -19.63 15.36
CA LEU A 729 -34.99 -20.06 14.96
C LEU A 729 -36.00 -18.90 14.98
N ASP A 730 -35.75 -17.86 15.78
CA ASP A 730 -36.62 -16.68 15.86
C ASP A 730 -36.77 -16.01 14.49
N VAL A 731 -35.75 -16.14 13.63
CA VAL A 731 -35.71 -15.55 12.29
C VAL A 731 -35.95 -16.56 11.18
N ALA A 732 -36.35 -17.79 11.51
CA ALA A 732 -36.65 -18.83 10.52
C ALA A 732 -38.10 -18.82 10.02
N ARG A 733 -38.97 -18.08 10.71
CA ARG A 733 -40.41 -17.99 10.42
C ARG A 733 -40.72 -16.69 9.69
N ALA A 734 -41.51 -16.81 8.62
CA ALA A 734 -42.03 -15.69 7.87
C ALA A 734 -43.12 -14.93 8.66
N PRO A 735 -43.37 -13.64 8.34
CA PRO A 735 -42.62 -12.81 7.39
C PRO A 735 -41.25 -12.41 7.95
N HIS A 736 -40.22 -12.56 7.12
CA HIS A 736 -38.85 -12.27 7.51
C HIS A 736 -38.01 -11.77 6.33
N MET A 737 -36.84 -11.26 6.65
CA MET A 737 -35.90 -10.71 5.69
C MET A 737 -34.51 -11.27 5.98
N PHE A 738 -33.80 -11.61 4.91
CA PHE A 738 -32.39 -11.96 4.95
C PHE A 738 -31.54 -10.75 4.55
N PHE A 739 -30.65 -10.34 5.45
CA PHE A 739 -29.76 -9.20 5.22
C PHE A 739 -28.35 -9.66 4.85
N ASP A 740 -27.87 -9.14 3.74
CA ASP A 740 -26.50 -9.19 3.25
C ASP A 740 -26.10 -7.76 2.83
N ILE A 741 -24.80 -7.47 2.80
CA ILE A 741 -24.29 -6.16 2.38
C ILE A 741 -24.71 -5.79 0.94
N LYS A 742 -25.00 -6.79 0.11
CA LYS A 742 -25.45 -6.60 -1.26
C LYS A 742 -26.96 -6.43 -1.37
N PHE A 743 -27.71 -7.02 -0.44
CA PHE A 743 -29.17 -7.06 -0.54
C PHE A 743 -29.89 -7.28 0.79
N ALA A 744 -31.11 -6.79 0.88
CA ALA A 744 -32.04 -7.08 1.95
C ALA A 744 -33.29 -7.75 1.37
N ALA A 745 -33.32 -9.09 1.35
CA ALA A 745 -34.35 -9.85 0.63
C ALA A 745 -35.50 -10.28 1.55
N TYR A 746 -36.72 -9.90 1.19
CA TYR A 746 -37.96 -10.28 1.88
C TYR A 746 -38.42 -11.70 1.48
N SER A 747 -39.06 -12.41 2.41
CA SER A 747 -39.67 -13.72 2.15
C SER A 747 -40.92 -13.97 2.99
N ASP A 748 -41.93 -14.56 2.35
CA ASP A 748 -43.12 -15.16 2.97
C ASP A 748 -42.97 -16.67 3.22
N ALA A 749 -41.83 -17.27 2.84
CA ALA A 749 -41.53 -18.69 3.05
C ALA A 749 -40.71 -18.91 4.33
N ASN A 750 -41.00 -19.97 5.08
CA ASN A 750 -40.21 -20.37 6.24
C ASN A 750 -38.89 -21.06 5.80
N PHE A 751 -37.75 -20.56 6.27
CA PHE A 751 -36.45 -21.18 6.03
C PHE A 751 -35.43 -20.81 7.12
N VAL A 752 -34.40 -21.64 7.26
CA VAL A 752 -33.28 -21.45 8.19
C VAL A 752 -32.15 -20.68 7.53
N LEU A 753 -31.63 -19.69 8.24
CA LEU A 753 -30.35 -19.03 7.94
C LEU A 753 -29.22 -19.72 8.69
N SER A 754 -28.06 -19.89 8.05
CA SER A 754 -26.85 -20.40 8.70
C SER A 754 -26.03 -19.28 9.33
N HIS A 755 -25.37 -19.53 10.46
CA HIS A 755 -24.40 -18.57 11.03
C HIS A 755 -23.24 -18.30 10.04
N PRO A 756 -22.73 -17.05 9.90
CA PRO A 756 -23.06 -15.82 10.63
C PRO A 756 -24.07 -14.90 9.91
N HIS A 757 -24.97 -15.44 9.07
CA HIS A 757 -25.92 -14.62 8.31
C HIS A 757 -26.98 -14.00 9.22
N ILE A 758 -27.49 -12.82 8.86
CA ILE A 758 -28.38 -12.01 9.70
C ILE A 758 -29.80 -12.07 9.13
N GLY A 759 -30.76 -12.38 10.00
CA GLY A 759 -32.18 -12.34 9.70
C GLY A 759 -32.91 -11.32 10.54
N LEU A 760 -34.01 -10.80 10.00
CA LEU A 760 -34.98 -9.95 10.68
C LEU A 760 -36.38 -10.54 10.49
N ALA A 761 -37.04 -10.94 11.57
CA ALA A 761 -38.42 -11.46 11.53
C ALA A 761 -39.37 -10.53 12.27
N VAL A 762 -40.59 -10.42 11.72
CA VAL A 762 -41.63 -9.50 12.19
C VAL A 762 -42.97 -10.22 12.34
N PRO A 763 -43.91 -9.70 13.15
CA PRO A 763 -45.29 -10.18 13.14
C PRO A 763 -45.98 -9.96 11.79
N GLU A 764 -46.96 -10.79 11.42
CA GLU A 764 -47.69 -10.68 10.14
C GLU A 764 -48.25 -9.28 9.85
N LYS A 765 -48.75 -8.58 10.87
CA LYS A 765 -49.26 -7.20 10.76
C LYS A 765 -48.23 -6.18 10.27
N ASP A 766 -46.94 -6.47 10.41
CA ASP A 766 -45.84 -5.58 10.07
C ASP A 766 -45.14 -6.01 8.76
N ALA A 767 -45.71 -6.97 8.02
CA ALA A 767 -45.12 -7.48 6.76
C ALA A 767 -44.88 -6.37 5.73
N ASP A 768 -45.78 -5.40 5.62
CA ASP A 768 -45.64 -4.28 4.68
C ASP A 768 -44.57 -3.28 5.12
N HIS A 769 -44.42 -3.09 6.43
CA HIS A 769 -43.29 -2.33 6.96
C HIS A 769 -41.97 -3.04 6.63
N LEU A 770 -41.91 -4.38 6.72
CA LEU A 770 -40.70 -5.12 6.36
C LEU A 770 -40.40 -5.03 4.85
N ARG A 771 -41.41 -5.01 3.98
CA ARG A 771 -41.24 -4.76 2.53
C ARG A 771 -40.73 -3.34 2.24
N ALA A 772 -41.30 -2.32 2.91
CA ALA A 772 -40.82 -0.95 2.80
C ALA A 772 -39.37 -0.82 3.28
N LEU A 773 -39.05 -1.44 4.42
CA LEU A 773 -37.69 -1.46 4.96
C LEU A 773 -36.71 -2.21 4.04
N SER A 774 -37.14 -3.28 3.37
CA SER A 774 -36.34 -3.98 2.36
C SER A 774 -35.88 -3.03 1.25
N LEU A 775 -36.76 -2.18 0.69
CA LEU A 775 -36.36 -1.17 -0.29
C LEU A 775 -35.37 -0.16 0.30
N VAL A 776 -35.67 0.39 1.48
CA VAL A 776 -34.80 1.36 2.15
C VAL A 776 -33.40 0.78 2.38
N LEU A 777 -33.29 -0.46 2.87
CA LEU A 777 -32.01 -1.11 3.11
C LEU A 777 -31.25 -1.47 1.82
N ASN A 778 -31.97 -1.68 0.71
CA ASN A 778 -31.38 -1.91 -0.60
C ASN A 778 -30.94 -0.62 -1.32
N SER A 779 -31.43 0.55 -0.88
CA SER A 779 -31.06 1.84 -1.48
C SER A 779 -29.58 2.17 -1.33
N SER A 780 -29.06 2.94 -2.29
CA SER A 780 -27.71 3.50 -2.26
C SER A 780 -27.48 4.38 -1.04
N LEU A 781 -28.52 5.08 -0.52
CA LEU A 781 -28.44 5.91 0.69
C LEU A 781 -28.07 5.10 1.93
N THR A 782 -28.79 4.00 2.19
CA THR A 782 -28.50 3.16 3.35
C THR A 782 -27.16 2.45 3.19
N LYS A 783 -26.85 1.96 1.98
CA LYS A 783 -25.55 1.34 1.68
C LYS A 783 -24.40 2.32 1.90
N TYR A 784 -24.56 3.57 1.49
CA TYR A 784 -23.61 4.66 1.70
C TYR A 784 -23.41 4.97 3.19
N LEU A 785 -24.48 5.14 3.97
CA LEU A 785 -24.40 5.33 5.42
C LEU A 785 -23.71 4.15 6.12
N LEU A 786 -24.12 2.92 5.78
CA LEU A 786 -23.55 1.71 6.36
C LEU A 786 -22.08 1.55 5.96
N PHE A 787 -21.68 1.96 4.76
CA PHE A 787 -20.29 1.91 4.32
C PHE A 787 -19.39 2.76 5.20
N PHE A 788 -19.80 3.99 5.53
CA PHE A 788 -18.99 4.89 6.38
C PHE A 788 -19.08 4.54 7.87
N HIS A 789 -20.20 3.97 8.31
CA HIS A 789 -20.37 3.52 9.69
C HIS A 789 -19.63 2.20 9.99
N SER A 790 -19.52 1.28 9.03
CA SER A 790 -18.89 -0.02 9.25
C SER A 790 -17.39 0.08 9.44
N SER A 791 -16.90 -0.65 10.44
CA SER A 791 -15.49 -0.79 10.82
C SER A 791 -14.65 -1.56 9.81
N SER A 792 -15.26 -2.51 9.08
CA SER A 792 -14.55 -3.48 8.24
C SER A 792 -14.80 -3.29 6.75
N TRP A 793 -16.01 -2.85 6.37
CA TRP A 793 -16.36 -2.61 4.96
C TRP A 793 -15.52 -1.46 4.41
N GLY A 794 -14.90 -1.63 3.24
CA GLY A 794 -14.01 -0.61 2.66
C GLY A 794 -12.59 -0.57 3.23
N VAL A 795 -12.28 -1.42 4.22
CA VAL A 795 -10.93 -1.53 4.82
C VAL A 795 -10.33 -2.90 4.56
N PHE A 796 -11.12 -3.98 4.74
CA PHE A 796 -10.62 -5.35 4.53
C PHE A 796 -11.65 -6.30 3.92
N VAL A 797 -12.72 -6.64 4.65
CA VAL A 797 -13.75 -7.59 4.20
C VAL A 797 -15.01 -6.83 3.83
N SER A 798 -15.65 -7.21 2.72
CA SER A 798 -17.00 -6.75 2.39
C SER A 798 -18.05 -7.56 3.15
N SER A 799 -18.08 -7.38 4.48
CA SER A 799 -19.06 -8.00 5.38
C SER A 799 -19.35 -7.08 6.55
N VAL A 800 -20.56 -7.17 7.07
CA VAL A 800 -21.02 -6.37 8.22
C VAL A 800 -21.48 -7.33 9.33
N GLY A 801 -21.10 -7.04 10.57
CA GLY A 801 -21.48 -7.82 11.74
C GLY A 801 -22.90 -7.52 12.23
N LEU A 802 -23.42 -8.34 13.16
CA LEU A 802 -24.74 -8.12 13.76
C LEU A 802 -24.84 -6.77 14.49
N ASN A 803 -23.79 -6.36 15.20
CA ASN A 803 -23.79 -5.09 15.94
C ASN A 803 -23.84 -3.89 15.00
N GLU A 804 -23.00 -3.86 13.97
CA GLU A 804 -23.04 -2.81 12.95
C GLU A 804 -24.39 -2.77 12.21
N THR A 805 -24.99 -3.93 11.94
CA THR A 805 -26.33 -4.01 11.29
C THR A 805 -27.43 -3.43 12.18
N LYS A 806 -27.34 -3.63 13.49
CA LYS A 806 -28.27 -3.07 14.47
C LYS A 806 -28.22 -1.55 14.56
N GLU A 807 -27.03 -0.98 14.35
CA GLU A 807 -26.79 0.45 14.39
C GLU A 807 -27.06 1.15 13.04
N ILE A 808 -27.51 0.42 12.00
CA ILE A 808 -27.91 1.02 10.72
C ILE A 808 -28.97 2.11 10.98
N PRO A 809 -28.72 3.37 10.57
CA PRO A 809 -29.73 4.42 10.62
C PRO A 809 -30.88 4.08 9.66
N VAL A 810 -32.11 4.25 10.12
CA VAL A 810 -33.34 4.02 9.34
C VAL A 810 -34.32 5.19 9.52
N PRO A 811 -35.14 5.52 8.50
CA PRO A 811 -36.09 6.62 8.58
C PRO A 811 -37.28 6.26 9.46
N VAL A 812 -37.90 7.27 10.06
CA VAL A 812 -39.23 7.13 10.66
C VAL A 812 -40.25 7.34 9.54
N MET A 813 -40.91 6.27 9.10
CA MET A 813 -41.88 6.30 8.01
C MET A 813 -43.31 6.43 8.55
N SER A 814 -44.11 7.28 7.89
CA SER A 814 -45.57 7.31 8.09
C SER A 814 -46.25 6.09 7.48
N ASP A 815 -47.49 5.80 7.88
CA ASP A 815 -48.25 4.68 7.32
C ASP A 815 -48.48 4.83 5.80
N GLU A 816 -48.61 6.07 5.30
CA GLU A 816 -48.73 6.34 3.86
C GLU A 816 -47.45 5.95 3.10
N GLN A 817 -46.29 6.38 3.60
CA GLN A 817 -44.98 6.03 3.04
C GLN A 817 -44.71 4.51 3.09
N ILE A 818 -45.08 3.86 4.20
CA ILE A 818 -44.95 2.40 4.34
C ILE A 818 -45.79 1.69 3.27
N ASN A 819 -47.05 2.09 3.10
CA ASN A 819 -47.95 1.46 2.14
C ASN A 819 -47.47 1.66 0.70
N GLU A 820 -47.00 2.86 0.37
CA GLU A 820 -46.47 3.18 -0.96
C GLU A 820 -45.20 2.39 -1.28
N LEU A 821 -44.21 2.38 -0.38
CA LEU A 821 -42.99 1.60 -0.56
C LEU A 821 -43.27 0.09 -0.59
N ALA A 822 -44.20 -0.41 0.22
CA ALA A 822 -44.59 -1.81 0.18
C ALA A 822 -45.24 -2.20 -1.15
N LEU A 823 -46.00 -1.29 -1.78
CA LEU A 823 -46.60 -1.50 -3.10
C LEU A 823 -45.51 -1.54 -4.18
N LEU A 824 -44.61 -0.55 -4.21
CA LEU A 824 -43.47 -0.50 -5.13
C LEU A 824 -42.56 -1.73 -4.97
N HIS A 825 -42.33 -2.18 -3.74
CA HIS A 825 -41.56 -3.40 -3.48
C HIS A 825 -42.22 -4.61 -4.15
N ARG A 826 -43.54 -4.77 -4.06
CA ARG A 826 -44.24 -5.92 -4.68
C ARG A 826 -44.16 -5.88 -6.20
N GLU A 827 -44.27 -4.70 -6.80
CA GLU A 827 -44.14 -4.51 -8.25
C GLU A 827 -42.73 -4.89 -8.71
N MET A 828 -41.70 -4.31 -8.09
CA MET A 828 -40.29 -4.60 -8.42
C MET A 828 -39.91 -6.06 -8.13
N ALA A 829 -40.43 -6.64 -7.05
CA ALA A 829 -40.26 -8.06 -6.74
C ALA A 829 -40.90 -8.98 -7.78
N ALA A 830 -42.06 -8.60 -8.33
CA ALA A 830 -42.72 -9.36 -9.39
C ALA A 830 -41.90 -9.28 -10.69
N ASP A 831 -41.36 -8.12 -11.02
CA ASP A 831 -40.46 -7.93 -12.16
C ASP A 831 -39.15 -8.73 -11.99
N GLU A 832 -38.59 -8.76 -10.78
CA GLU A 832 -37.40 -9.56 -10.43
C GLU A 832 -37.62 -11.07 -10.62
N MET A 833 -38.83 -11.56 -10.33
CA MET A 833 -39.21 -12.98 -10.48
C MET A 833 -39.71 -13.35 -11.89
N ALA A 834 -39.92 -12.37 -12.78
CA ALA A 834 -40.43 -12.64 -14.12
C ALA A 834 -39.36 -13.38 -14.97
N PRO A 835 -39.74 -14.40 -15.75
CA PRO A 835 -38.80 -15.07 -16.64
C PRO A 835 -38.28 -14.05 -17.66
N ALA A 836 -36.96 -14.00 -17.87
CA ALA A 836 -36.30 -13.17 -18.88
C ALA A 836 -36.74 -13.60 -20.30
N GLN A 837 -37.95 -13.21 -20.72
CA GLN A 837 -38.51 -13.53 -22.02
C GLN A 837 -37.98 -12.52 -23.02
N GLY A 838 -36.91 -12.90 -23.74
CA GLY A 838 -36.55 -12.28 -25.01
C GLY A 838 -36.05 -10.83 -24.97
N MET A 839 -35.69 -10.28 -23.79
CA MET A 839 -34.95 -9.02 -23.75
C MET A 839 -33.54 -9.23 -24.31
N LEU A 840 -33.14 -8.36 -25.24
CA LEU A 840 -31.76 -8.26 -25.68
C LEU A 840 -30.88 -7.92 -24.47
N VAL A 841 -29.66 -8.48 -24.43
CA VAL A 841 -28.66 -8.16 -23.40
C VAL A 841 -28.40 -6.65 -23.43
N GLY A 842 -28.95 -5.92 -22.45
CA GLY A 842 -28.79 -4.45 -22.33
C GLY A 842 -30.06 -3.64 -22.10
N GLU A 843 -31.27 -4.21 -22.18
CA GLU A 843 -32.55 -3.47 -22.04
C GLU A 843 -33.32 -3.72 -20.72
N ALA A 844 -32.79 -4.51 -19.78
CA ALA A 844 -33.44 -4.67 -18.47
C ALA A 844 -33.32 -3.36 -17.67
N PRO A 845 -34.41 -2.83 -17.08
CA PRO A 845 -34.34 -1.64 -16.24
C PRO A 845 -33.38 -1.86 -15.07
N ASP A 846 -32.55 -0.86 -14.78
CA ASP A 846 -31.60 -0.92 -13.66
C ASP A 846 -32.39 -0.94 -12.34
N MET A 847 -32.54 -2.14 -11.78
CA MET A 847 -33.28 -2.38 -10.53
C MET A 847 -32.75 -1.50 -9.39
N GLN A 848 -31.44 -1.23 -9.33
CA GLN A 848 -30.87 -0.39 -8.28
C GLN A 848 -31.32 1.07 -8.44
N ALA A 849 -31.31 1.59 -9.67
CA ALA A 849 -31.80 2.94 -9.96
C ALA A 849 -33.29 3.09 -9.62
N ALA A 850 -34.10 2.08 -9.95
CA ALA A 850 -35.54 2.08 -9.62
C ALA A 850 -35.80 2.08 -8.11
N ILE A 851 -35.03 1.30 -7.34
CA ILE A 851 -35.09 1.29 -5.86
C ILE A 851 -34.70 2.67 -5.31
N ASP A 852 -33.60 3.25 -5.81
CA ASP A 852 -33.12 4.55 -5.33
C ASP A 852 -34.15 5.65 -5.62
N ASP A 853 -34.73 5.69 -6.84
CA ASP A 853 -35.75 6.67 -7.23
C ASP A 853 -37.02 6.56 -6.37
N ALA A 854 -37.45 5.33 -6.09
CA ALA A 854 -38.60 5.07 -5.24
C ALA A 854 -38.36 5.57 -3.80
N VAL A 855 -37.22 5.20 -3.21
CA VAL A 855 -36.90 5.55 -1.82
C VAL A 855 -36.72 7.05 -1.66
N GLU A 856 -35.98 7.69 -2.56
CA GLU A 856 -35.70 9.12 -2.49
C GLU A 856 -36.95 9.98 -2.66
N ARG A 857 -37.83 9.60 -3.59
CA ARG A 857 -39.10 10.30 -3.81
C ARG A 857 -40.04 10.17 -2.61
N VAL A 858 -40.22 8.96 -2.09
CA VAL A 858 -41.19 8.72 -1.00
C VAL A 858 -40.70 9.29 0.33
N LEU A 859 -39.38 9.31 0.56
CA LEU A 859 -38.78 9.87 1.77
C LEU A 859 -38.39 11.36 1.65
N ASP A 860 -38.66 11.99 0.51
CA ASP A 860 -38.33 13.41 0.23
C ASP A 860 -36.85 13.73 0.49
N VAL A 861 -35.96 12.89 -0.05
CA VAL A 861 -34.52 13.05 0.14
C VAL A 861 -34.01 14.16 -0.78
N PRO A 862 -33.26 15.16 -0.26
CA PRO A 862 -32.69 16.23 -1.07
C PRO A 862 -31.77 15.70 -2.18
N GLU A 863 -31.94 16.25 -3.39
CA GLU A 863 -31.20 15.87 -4.59
C GLU A 863 -29.66 15.85 -4.39
N GLU A 864 -29.10 16.87 -3.73
CA GLU A 864 -27.66 16.95 -3.42
C GLU A 864 -27.13 15.71 -2.67
N ILE A 865 -27.93 15.19 -1.73
CA ILE A 865 -27.55 14.04 -0.91
C ILE A 865 -27.63 12.76 -1.75
N SER A 866 -28.69 12.63 -2.54
CA SER A 866 -28.90 11.50 -3.44
C SER A 866 -27.75 11.36 -4.44
N VAL A 867 -27.34 12.47 -5.07
CA VAL A 867 -26.22 12.49 -6.03
C VAL A 867 -24.94 11.97 -5.37
N VAL A 868 -24.55 12.52 -4.22
CA VAL A 868 -23.32 12.13 -3.51
C VAL A 868 -23.34 10.64 -3.14
N ALA A 869 -24.45 10.16 -2.58
CA ALA A 869 -24.56 8.78 -2.11
C ALA A 869 -24.61 7.75 -3.25
N ARG A 870 -25.46 7.98 -4.27
CA ARG A 870 -25.58 7.09 -5.44
C ARG A 870 -24.26 6.99 -6.17
N GLU A 871 -23.66 8.13 -6.48
CA GLU A 871 -22.43 8.19 -7.26
C GLU A 871 -21.24 7.61 -6.48
N PHE A 872 -21.18 7.81 -5.16
CA PHE A 872 -20.20 7.11 -4.33
C PHE A 872 -20.29 5.59 -4.52
N MET A 873 -21.49 5.02 -4.47
CA MET A 873 -21.69 3.58 -4.63
C MET A 873 -21.40 3.08 -6.07
N GLN A 874 -21.70 3.91 -7.09
CA GLN A 874 -21.49 3.57 -8.49
C GLN A 874 -20.05 3.74 -8.98
N VAL A 875 -19.30 4.70 -8.41
CA VAL A 875 -17.97 5.10 -8.89
C VAL A 875 -16.90 4.79 -7.84
N ARG A 876 -16.85 5.55 -6.74
CA ARG A 876 -15.75 5.46 -5.75
C ARG A 876 -15.69 4.12 -5.03
N TYR A 877 -16.83 3.59 -4.58
CA TYR A 877 -16.93 2.29 -3.93
C TYR A 877 -16.40 1.13 -4.80
N GLN A 878 -16.48 1.25 -6.14
CA GLN A 878 -15.99 0.20 -7.04
C GLN A 878 -14.47 -0.01 -6.94
N LEU A 879 -13.76 0.93 -6.31
CA LEU A 879 -12.34 0.84 -5.99
C LEU A 879 -12.03 0.00 -4.75
N ASN A 880 -13.06 -0.46 -4.04
CA ASN A 880 -12.91 -1.28 -2.84
C ASN A 880 -12.10 -2.56 -3.13
N GLN A 881 -11.30 -2.98 -2.15
CA GLN A 881 -10.34 -4.09 -2.26
C GLN A 881 -9.24 -3.85 -3.31
N GLY A 882 -8.85 -2.59 -3.53
CA GLY A 882 -7.80 -2.22 -4.50
C GLY A 882 -8.16 -2.56 -5.94
N LYS A 883 -9.45 -2.66 -6.25
CA LYS A 883 -9.94 -2.89 -7.61
C LYS A 883 -9.88 -1.59 -8.40
N VAL A 884 -9.67 -1.72 -9.71
CA VAL A 884 -9.72 -0.58 -10.62
C VAL A 884 -10.50 -1.03 -11.86
N PRO A 885 -11.84 -1.03 -11.79
CA PRO A 885 -12.65 -1.47 -12.91
C PRO A 885 -12.56 -0.47 -14.06
N GLY A 886 -12.46 -0.97 -15.29
CA GLY A 886 -12.37 -0.13 -16.50
C GLY A 886 -13.56 0.82 -16.67
N SER A 887 -14.71 0.53 -16.05
CA SER A 887 -15.89 1.41 -16.06
C SER A 887 -15.67 2.74 -15.33
N VAL A 888 -14.72 2.82 -14.40
CA VAL A 888 -14.45 4.01 -13.56
C VAL A 888 -13.29 4.84 -14.12
N VAL A 889 -12.32 4.21 -14.77
CA VAL A 889 -11.12 4.87 -15.31
C VAL A 889 -11.18 5.13 -16.82
N ARG A 890 -12.31 4.82 -17.48
CA ARG A 890 -12.53 5.16 -18.89
C ARG A 890 -12.77 6.68 -19.07
N PRO A 891 -12.58 7.20 -20.30
CA PRO A 891 -13.08 8.52 -20.66
C PRO A 891 -14.59 8.67 -20.36
N PRO A 892 -15.01 9.82 -19.78
CA PRO A 892 -16.42 10.13 -19.62
C PRO A 892 -17.07 10.33 -20.99
N LYS A 893 -18.32 9.87 -21.13
CA LYS A 893 -19.13 10.07 -22.33
C LYS A 893 -19.65 11.51 -22.40
N PRO A 894 -20.04 12.02 -23.57
CA PRO A 894 -20.63 13.36 -23.70
C PRO A 894 -21.76 13.62 -22.68
N ALA A 895 -22.75 12.72 -22.58
CA ALA A 895 -23.85 12.84 -21.61
C ALA A 895 -23.43 12.84 -20.13
N GLU A 896 -22.24 12.35 -19.79
CA GLU A 896 -21.69 12.44 -18.43
C GLU A 896 -21.05 13.81 -18.18
N LEU A 897 -20.31 14.33 -19.17
CA LEU A 897 -19.76 15.68 -19.16
C LEU A 897 -20.87 16.75 -19.14
N GLU A 898 -21.96 16.53 -19.86
CA GLU A 898 -23.14 17.41 -19.84
C GLU A 898 -23.75 17.50 -18.44
N ARG A 899 -23.88 16.36 -17.73
CA ARG A 899 -24.38 16.33 -16.34
C ARG A 899 -23.42 17.02 -15.37
N TYR A 900 -22.12 16.78 -15.51
CA TYR A 900 -21.08 17.48 -14.76
C TYR A 900 -21.20 19.01 -14.93
N ALA A 901 -21.24 19.50 -16.17
CA ALA A 901 -21.32 20.94 -16.45
C ALA A 901 -22.64 21.54 -15.96
N ALA A 902 -23.77 20.85 -16.16
CA ALA A 902 -25.06 21.31 -15.66
C ALA A 902 -25.06 21.46 -14.13
N ARG A 903 -24.45 20.51 -13.40
CA ARG A 903 -24.31 20.59 -11.95
C ARG A 903 -23.40 21.74 -11.52
N LEU A 904 -22.23 21.86 -12.15
CA LEU A 904 -21.27 22.93 -11.87
C LEU A 904 -21.91 24.31 -12.05
N LEU A 905 -22.60 24.53 -13.18
CA LEU A 905 -23.28 25.79 -13.47
C LEU A 905 -24.41 26.06 -12.49
N LYS A 906 -25.20 25.04 -12.10
CA LYS A 906 -26.27 25.21 -11.11
C LYS A 906 -25.74 25.76 -9.78
N GLU A 907 -24.65 25.20 -9.25
CA GLU A 907 -24.08 25.66 -7.97
C GLU A 907 -23.50 27.10 -8.09
N LEU A 908 -22.82 27.42 -9.20
CA LEU A 908 -22.25 28.75 -9.43
C LEU A 908 -23.34 29.83 -9.68
N ASP A 909 -24.39 29.49 -10.41
CA ASP A 909 -25.55 30.35 -10.66
C ASP A 909 -26.31 30.62 -9.36
N GLU A 910 -26.51 29.61 -8.53
CA GLU A 910 -27.18 29.75 -7.22
C GLU A 910 -26.35 30.61 -6.24
N PHE A 911 -25.02 30.52 -6.30
CA PHE A 911 -24.14 31.34 -5.45
C PHE A 911 -24.08 32.81 -5.89
N SER A 912 -23.90 33.06 -7.20
CA SER A 912 -23.70 34.41 -7.75
C SER A 912 -25.00 35.18 -8.02
N GLY A 913 -26.11 34.48 -8.29
CA GLY A 913 -27.33 35.07 -8.84
C GLY A 913 -27.25 35.43 -10.33
N GLU A 914 -26.14 35.14 -11.01
CA GLU A 914 -25.94 35.37 -12.46
C GLU A 914 -25.95 34.05 -13.24
N ARG A 915 -26.20 34.10 -14.56
CA ARG A 915 -26.15 32.93 -15.42
C ARG A 915 -24.77 32.76 -16.05
N HIS A 916 -24.19 31.58 -15.86
CA HIS A 916 -22.90 31.18 -16.40
C HIS A 916 -23.03 30.27 -17.64
N VAL A 917 -21.92 30.13 -18.39
CA VAL A 917 -21.83 29.22 -19.54
C VAL A 917 -20.58 28.36 -19.43
N ALA A 918 -20.73 27.05 -19.61
CA ALA A 918 -19.62 26.10 -19.64
C ALA A 918 -19.40 25.50 -21.04
N ARG A 919 -18.14 25.44 -21.48
CA ARG A 919 -17.70 24.70 -22.67
C ARG A 919 -16.72 23.60 -22.25
N ILE A 920 -16.94 22.38 -22.70
CA ILE A 920 -16.05 21.25 -22.41
C ILE A 920 -15.44 20.74 -23.71
N ASN A 921 -14.10 20.72 -23.76
CA ASN A 921 -13.34 20.12 -24.83
C ASN A 921 -12.66 18.85 -24.28
N GLN A 922 -12.95 17.70 -24.87
CA GLN A 922 -12.33 16.43 -24.49
C GLN A 922 -11.33 15.99 -25.55
N ALA A 923 -10.09 15.76 -25.12
CA ALA A 923 -9.01 15.16 -25.90
C ALA A 923 -8.61 13.80 -25.31
N ARG A 924 -7.77 13.05 -26.03
CA ARG A 924 -7.28 11.73 -25.60
C ARG A 924 -6.57 11.75 -24.25
N GLU A 925 -5.87 12.83 -23.94
CA GLU A 925 -4.97 12.93 -22.79
C GLU A 925 -5.49 13.87 -21.69
N LEU A 926 -6.46 14.74 -22.00
CA LEU A 926 -6.97 15.78 -21.11
C LEU A 926 -8.42 16.12 -21.44
N THR A 927 -9.19 16.56 -20.45
CA THR A 927 -10.45 17.27 -20.65
C THR A 927 -10.34 18.67 -20.03
N LEU A 928 -10.77 19.70 -20.76
CA LEU A 928 -10.79 21.11 -20.36
C LEU A 928 -12.24 21.60 -20.31
N CYS A 929 -12.68 22.06 -19.15
CA CYS A 929 -13.94 22.79 -18.97
C CYS A 929 -13.63 24.28 -18.81
N THR A 930 -14.30 25.15 -19.55
CA THR A 930 -14.18 26.61 -19.43
C THR A 930 -15.52 27.18 -19.05
N VAL A 931 -15.62 27.81 -17.89
CA VAL A 931 -16.80 28.50 -17.37
C VAL A 931 -16.63 30.00 -17.55
N ARG A 932 -17.55 30.70 -18.22
CA ARG A 932 -17.55 32.17 -18.27
C ARG A 932 -18.48 32.77 -17.23
N LEU A 933 -17.93 33.68 -16.43
CA LEU A 933 -18.53 34.47 -15.36
C LEU A 933 -19.19 35.74 -15.92
N GLY A 934 -20.52 35.81 -15.83
CA GLY A 934 -21.30 37.04 -16.08
C GLY A 934 -21.83 37.27 -17.50
N ASN A 935 -23.11 37.65 -17.56
CA ASN A 935 -23.88 38.18 -18.70
C ASN A 935 -23.91 37.37 -20.01
N ALA A 936 -24.29 36.09 -19.93
CA ALA A 936 -24.84 35.40 -21.10
C ALA A 936 -26.28 35.88 -21.39
N SER A 937 -26.44 36.72 -22.42
CA SER A 937 -27.77 37.12 -22.95
C SER A 937 -28.43 36.03 -23.80
N ASP A 938 -27.71 34.95 -24.11
CA ASP A 938 -28.16 33.86 -24.97
C ASP A 938 -28.61 32.65 -24.13
N ASP A 939 -29.81 32.15 -24.43
CA ASP A 939 -30.51 31.08 -23.71
C ASP A 939 -29.95 29.67 -24.03
N ARG A 940 -28.76 29.57 -24.62
CA ARG A 940 -28.06 28.31 -24.93
C ARG A 940 -26.55 28.53 -25.04
N MET A 941 -25.76 27.68 -24.36
CA MET A 941 -24.88 26.70 -25.03
C MET A 941 -24.00 25.97 -24.02
N LEU A 942 -24.43 24.76 -23.62
CA LEU A 942 -23.47 23.74 -23.20
C LEU A 942 -22.95 23.11 -24.50
N VAL A 943 -21.67 23.34 -24.81
CA VAL A 943 -21.01 22.82 -26.00
C VAL A 943 -19.96 21.83 -25.54
N VAL A 944 -20.23 20.55 -25.75
CA VAL A 944 -19.23 19.48 -25.64
C VAL A 944 -18.72 19.22 -27.04
N GLU A 945 -17.46 19.59 -27.29
CA GLU A 945 -16.78 19.31 -28.56
C GLU A 945 -15.74 18.20 -28.35
N GLU A 946 -15.87 17.12 -29.11
CA GLU A 946 -14.79 16.13 -29.28
C GLU A 946 -13.83 16.67 -30.34
N GLU A 947 -12.68 17.22 -29.91
CA GLU A 947 -11.58 17.48 -30.84
C GLU A 947 -10.87 16.15 -31.16
N GLY A 948 -10.50 15.96 -32.44
CA GLY A 948 -9.65 14.84 -32.87
C GLY A 948 -8.24 14.89 -32.25
N ASP A 949 -7.35 14.00 -32.70
CA ASP A 949 -5.99 13.73 -32.14
C ASP A 949 -5.04 14.94 -31.96
N GLU A 950 -5.43 16.17 -32.30
CA GLU A 950 -4.59 17.37 -32.21
C GLU A 950 -5.00 18.26 -31.03
N ILE A 951 -4.24 18.15 -29.93
CA ILE A 951 -4.14 19.22 -28.94
C ILE A 951 -3.52 20.43 -29.67
N THR A 952 -4.22 21.56 -29.76
CA THR A 952 -3.62 22.79 -30.28
C THR A 952 -2.37 23.13 -29.46
N ASP A 953 -1.26 23.50 -30.11
CA ASP A 953 0.03 23.81 -29.46
C ASP A 953 -0.15 24.77 -28.26
N SER A 954 -1.11 25.70 -28.36
CA SER A 954 -1.48 26.63 -27.29
C SER A 954 -1.96 25.97 -25.98
N HIS A 955 -2.69 24.85 -26.02
CA HIS A 955 -3.14 24.14 -24.81
C HIS A 955 -1.99 23.37 -24.14
N LYS A 956 -1.05 22.87 -24.94
CA LYS A 956 0.13 22.16 -24.46
C LYS A 956 1.11 23.14 -23.80
N ASP A 957 1.33 24.30 -24.43
CA ASP A 957 2.13 25.40 -23.90
C ASP A 957 1.52 25.97 -22.59
N LEU A 958 0.18 26.10 -22.51
CA LEU A 958 -0.51 26.54 -21.29
C LEU A 958 -0.33 25.54 -20.14
N TRP A 959 -0.42 24.23 -20.43
CA TRP A 959 -0.21 23.15 -19.46
C TRP A 959 1.25 23.10 -18.97
N GLU A 960 2.21 23.29 -19.87
CA GLU A 960 3.64 23.34 -19.55
C GLU A 960 4.01 24.61 -18.76
N ALA A 961 3.42 25.77 -19.09
CA ALA A 961 3.67 27.04 -18.40
C ALA A 961 3.03 27.13 -17.00
N LEU A 962 1.94 26.38 -16.75
CA LEU A 962 1.20 26.39 -15.49
C LEU A 962 1.62 25.28 -14.51
N GLY A 963 2.57 24.43 -14.90
CA GLY A 963 3.23 23.47 -14.01
C GLY A 963 4.15 24.15 -12.99
N GLN A 964 3.59 24.92 -12.05
CA GLN A 964 4.38 25.43 -10.92
C GLN A 964 4.81 24.28 -10.01
N GLU A 965 6.13 24.20 -9.78
CA GLU A 965 6.81 23.22 -8.94
C GLU A 965 6.29 23.25 -7.50
N ARG A 966 5.43 22.30 -7.14
CA ARG A 966 5.07 22.06 -5.74
C ARG A 966 5.18 20.62 -5.25
N SER A 967 5.57 19.63 -6.06
CA SER A 967 6.08 18.28 -5.68
C SER A 967 5.97 17.34 -6.88
N GLN A 968 6.81 16.30 -7.00
CA GLN A 968 6.61 15.21 -7.98
C GLN A 968 6.07 13.90 -7.36
N TRP A 969 5.60 13.91 -6.10
CA TRP A 969 4.87 12.78 -5.49
C TRP A 969 3.42 13.05 -5.33
N VAL A 970 3.11 14.32 -5.18
CA VAL A 970 1.83 14.80 -5.64
C VAL A 970 2.00 14.97 -7.14
N TYR A 971 1.64 13.94 -7.93
CA TYR A 971 0.93 14.31 -9.15
C TYR A 971 -0.35 14.93 -8.64
N VAL A 972 -0.27 16.24 -8.39
CA VAL A 972 -1.48 17.01 -8.30
C VAL A 972 -1.95 17.05 -9.73
N GLN A 973 -2.73 16.04 -10.12
CA GLN A 973 -3.79 16.36 -11.04
C GLN A 973 -4.78 17.21 -10.24
N ARG A 974 -4.38 18.46 -9.98
CA ARG A 974 -5.35 19.49 -9.73
C ARG A 974 -6.22 19.45 -10.96
N SER A 975 -7.52 19.50 -10.73
CA SER A 975 -8.32 20.44 -11.47
C SER A 975 -7.50 21.74 -11.56
N LEU A 976 -6.75 21.95 -12.64
CA LEU A 976 -6.02 23.20 -12.79
C LEU A 976 -7.09 24.27 -12.98
N TYR A 977 -7.33 25.05 -11.94
CA TYR A 977 -8.22 26.20 -11.94
C TYR A 977 -7.42 27.41 -12.40
N PHE A 978 -7.75 27.93 -13.58
CA PHE A 978 -7.12 29.14 -14.10
C PHE A 978 -8.18 30.21 -14.34
N PHE A 979 -7.97 31.39 -13.74
CA PHE A 979 -8.85 32.55 -13.87
C PHE A 979 -8.28 33.49 -14.94
N ASP A 980 -8.99 33.62 -16.06
CA ASP A 980 -8.66 34.52 -17.17
C ASP A 980 -9.76 35.54 -17.36
N GLY A 981 -9.65 36.68 -16.67
CA GLY A 981 -10.65 37.74 -16.72
C GLY A 981 -12.03 37.27 -16.25
N ASP A 982 -12.96 37.10 -17.20
CA ASP A 982 -14.32 36.61 -16.99
C ASP A 982 -14.44 35.09 -17.19
N ALA A 983 -13.34 34.34 -17.25
CA ALA A 983 -13.37 32.89 -17.46
C ALA A 983 -12.61 32.11 -16.38
N VAL A 984 -13.14 30.94 -16.02
CA VAL A 984 -12.51 29.93 -15.16
C VAL A 984 -12.31 28.66 -15.96
N HIS A 985 -11.07 28.22 -16.10
CA HIS A 985 -10.70 26.99 -16.77
C HIS A 985 -10.45 25.90 -15.73
N ILE A 986 -11.01 24.71 -15.93
CA ILE A 986 -10.88 23.51 -15.09
C ILE A 986 -10.33 22.39 -15.97
N MET A 987 -9.12 21.92 -15.68
CA MET A 987 -8.46 20.89 -16.50
C MET A 987 -8.14 19.64 -15.68
N LYS A 988 -8.50 18.44 -16.18
CA LYS A 988 -8.31 17.16 -15.49
C LYS A 988 -8.05 15.98 -16.44
N ALA A 989 -7.71 14.81 -15.89
CA ALA A 989 -7.61 13.58 -16.66
C ALA A 989 -8.98 13.21 -17.26
N PRO A 990 -9.01 12.61 -18.47
CA PRO A 990 -10.23 12.08 -19.05
C PRO A 990 -10.56 10.72 -18.41
N ARG A 991 -10.82 10.68 -17.10
CA ARG A 991 -11.34 9.51 -16.38
C ARG A 991 -12.70 9.85 -15.78
N LEU A 992 -13.66 8.94 -15.88
CA LEU A 992 -15.01 9.16 -15.34
C LEU A 992 -14.97 9.62 -13.87
N ILE A 993 -14.11 9.02 -13.04
CA ILE A 993 -13.96 9.38 -11.62
C ILE A 993 -13.63 10.87 -11.37
N ASP A 994 -13.04 11.57 -12.34
CA ASP A 994 -12.64 12.97 -12.22
C ASP A 994 -13.70 13.95 -12.79
N TRP A 995 -14.77 13.46 -13.41
CA TRP A 995 -15.80 14.24 -14.13
C TRP A 995 -17.23 13.85 -13.74
N THR A 996 -17.43 13.55 -12.46
CA THR A 996 -18.72 13.13 -11.92
C THR A 996 -19.53 14.31 -11.36
N GLU A 997 -20.82 14.14 -11.10
CA GLU A 997 -21.64 15.23 -10.53
C GLU A 997 -21.18 15.60 -9.12
N THR A 998 -20.71 14.63 -8.30
CA THR A 998 -20.08 14.96 -7.01
C THR A 998 -18.80 15.75 -7.21
N GLN A 999 -18.02 15.45 -8.25
CA GLN A 999 -16.82 16.22 -8.54
C GLN A 999 -17.16 17.65 -9.00
N ALA A 1000 -18.25 17.85 -9.74
CA ALA A 1000 -18.75 19.18 -10.07
C ALA A 1000 -19.11 20.00 -8.82
N LEU A 1001 -19.70 19.37 -7.79
CA LEU A 1001 -19.96 20.02 -6.50
C LEU A 1001 -18.65 20.47 -5.83
N LEU A 1002 -17.64 19.60 -5.81
CA LEU A 1002 -16.34 19.92 -5.22
C LEU A 1002 -15.63 21.04 -5.99
N ASP A 1003 -15.65 20.98 -7.32
CA ASP A 1003 -15.04 22.01 -8.15
C ASP A 1003 -15.75 23.36 -8.01
N SER A 1004 -17.08 23.36 -7.84
CA SER A 1004 -17.83 24.58 -7.55
C SER A 1004 -17.42 25.19 -6.20
N ASP A 1005 -17.21 24.37 -5.17
CA ASP A 1005 -16.74 24.83 -3.86
C ASP A 1005 -15.35 25.46 -3.96
N ASP A 1006 -14.44 24.83 -4.72
CA ASP A 1006 -13.08 25.33 -4.94
C ASP A 1006 -13.10 26.67 -5.71
N VAL A 1007 -13.90 26.77 -6.78
CA VAL A 1007 -14.03 28.02 -7.56
C VAL A 1007 -14.60 29.14 -6.70
N ILE A 1008 -15.65 28.88 -5.92
CA ILE A 1008 -16.25 29.87 -5.02
C ILE A 1008 -15.23 30.32 -3.95
N ALA A 1009 -14.51 29.38 -3.34
CA ALA A 1009 -13.52 29.70 -2.32
C ALA A 1009 -12.39 30.58 -2.86
N GLU A 1010 -11.92 30.30 -4.08
CA GLU A 1010 -10.86 31.08 -4.72
C GLU A 1010 -11.34 32.49 -5.09
N VAL A 1011 -12.57 32.64 -5.60
CA VAL A 1011 -13.18 33.95 -5.90
C VAL A 1011 -13.29 34.80 -4.63
N LEU A 1012 -13.75 34.21 -3.52
CA LEU A 1012 -13.86 34.89 -2.22
C LEU A 1012 -12.50 35.27 -1.63
N ALA A 1013 -11.43 34.56 -1.97
CA ALA A 1013 -10.08 34.85 -1.49
C ALA A 1013 -9.41 36.03 -2.24
N GLN A 1014 -9.92 36.45 -3.39
CA GLN A 1014 -9.38 37.58 -4.15
C GLN A 1014 -9.80 38.94 -3.56
N PRO A 1015 -8.90 39.94 -3.53
CA PRO A 1015 -9.22 41.28 -3.02
C PRO A 1015 -10.26 41.96 -3.93
N GLY A 1016 -11.52 41.97 -3.49
CA GLY A 1016 -12.67 42.51 -4.22
C GLY A 1016 -13.85 41.54 -4.37
N GLY A 1017 -13.73 40.27 -3.97
CA GLY A 1017 -14.77 39.24 -4.15
C GLY A 1017 -16.00 39.32 -3.24
N GLU A 1018 -16.14 40.38 -2.42
CA GLU A 1018 -17.33 40.62 -1.58
C GLU A 1018 -18.38 41.53 -2.23
N GLU A 1019 -18.08 42.14 -3.39
CA GLU A 1019 -19.01 43.04 -4.11
C GLU A 1019 -19.96 42.33 -5.09
#